data_AF-A0AAD8NFD8-F1
#
_entry.id   AF-A0AAD8NFD8-F1
#
_cell.length_a   1.000
_cell.length_b   1.000
_cell.length_c   1.000
_cell.angle_alpha   90.00
_cell.angle_beta   90.00
_cell.angle_gamma   90.00
#
_symmetry.space_group_name_H-M   'P 1'
#
loop_
_entity.id
_entity.type
_entity.pdbx_description
1 polymer ?
#
loop_
_entity_poly.entity_id
_entity_poly.type
_entity_poly.pdbx_seq_one_letter_code
_entity_poly.pdbx_strand_id
1 'polypeptide(L)'
;MKIFFEIRKQKYLEALDKKDRAKAVEILVKDLKVFSAFNEDLFKEITQLLTLENFRDNEQLSKYGDTKSARGIMLGELKKLIEANPLFRDKLNFPTLKNSRLRTLINQSLNWQHQLCKNPKPNPDIKTLFVDHSCGQSQPNGARAPSPVNNPLMGAVPKPAGFPPLGAHGPFQPAPATLPTSLAGWMANPSTVPHPSASAGPLGFNPASSSAIVKRPRTPPTNNPAVDYQTADSEHVLKRTRTFGISDEVNHLPVNILPVGYSGQSHGQSSYSSDDLPKTVVMTLNQGSIVKSIDFHPVQQILLLVGTSTGEIMIWDLGSRERLVHKNFKVWDHSAFSIPLQAALSSDYTAAINRVTWSPDGTLFGVAYTKHVVQIYSYHGGDDLRNHLEIEAHAGSVNDLAFSYPNKQLCIVTCGEDKLIKVWDAVTGAKQFTFEGHEAPVYSVCPHFKETIQFIFSTAIDGKIKAWLYDNMGSRVDYDAPGHSSTTMAYNADGTRLFSCGTNKEGESYIVEWNESEGAVKRTYNGLGKRSVGIVQFDTTKNRFLAAGDEFLVKFWDMDSVNLLTTVDADGGLPASPCIRFNKEGILLAVSTNDNGIKILANPDGIRLLRTMENRSFDPSRAASASIVKSSAMTTFGVSNPSAGPSVMDRVTPMSSMVAMNGDNRSLLDVKPRIGDESMEKSRIWKLTEITEPAQCRSLRLPDTKNPTMPPIRVSRLIYTNSGLAILALAVNAVHKLWKWQRNDRSSTGKATASVVPQLWQPTSGIFMTNATSETNPPEEAVPCFALSKNDSYVMSASGGKISLFNMMTFKTMTTFMPPPPAATFLAFHPQDNNIIAIGMEDSSIQIYNVRIDEVKTKLKGHSKRITGLAFSNVLNVLVSSGADSQLCVWSTEGWEKQTSKSLQIPPGRVAAPVVDTRVQFHNDQTQLLVVHETQIAVYEAPKLEHMKQWVPPEASGLITHATYSCDSQSIYVSFEDGSVGILTASSLSLRCRVTSTSYLPTNPNSRVYPLVVAAHPSEPNQFALGLTDGGVIVLEPLESEGKWGTSPPAENGAGPSSLTAGATSTTDQAQR
;
A
#
# COMPACT_ATOMS: atom_id res chain seq x y z
N MET A 1 -4.57 -23.53 -24.45
CA MET A 1 -5.22 -24.84 -24.22
C MET A 1 -4.75 -25.91 -25.22
N LYS A 2 -5.22 -25.94 -26.48
CA LYS A 2 -4.89 -27.02 -27.47
C LYS A 2 -3.40 -27.41 -27.59
N ILE A 3 -2.49 -26.44 -27.64
CA ILE A 3 -1.03 -26.69 -27.68
C ILE A 3 -0.53 -27.50 -26.45
N PHE A 4 -1.06 -27.24 -25.25
CA PHE A 4 -0.67 -27.96 -24.04
C PHE A 4 -1.15 -29.41 -24.08
N PHE A 5 -2.35 -29.66 -24.62
CA PHE A 5 -2.89 -31.01 -24.79
C PHE A 5 -1.96 -31.88 -25.66
N GLU A 6 -1.58 -31.42 -26.85
CA GLU A 6 -0.70 -32.21 -27.73
C GLU A 6 0.69 -32.47 -27.11
N ILE A 7 1.27 -31.49 -26.40
CA ILE A 7 2.55 -31.68 -25.69
C ILE A 7 2.44 -32.75 -24.59
N ARG A 8 1.31 -32.79 -23.85
CA ARG A 8 1.08 -33.78 -22.79
C ARG A 8 0.74 -35.16 -23.37
N LYS A 9 -0.06 -35.21 -24.44
CA LYS A 9 -0.39 -36.41 -25.22
C LYS A 9 0.88 -37.06 -25.80
N GLN A 10 1.77 -36.28 -26.40
CA GLN A 10 3.06 -36.80 -26.88
C GLN A 10 3.94 -37.35 -25.74
N LYS A 11 4.01 -36.67 -24.58
CA LYS A 11 4.74 -37.18 -23.40
C LYS A 11 4.14 -38.48 -22.84
N TYR A 12 2.81 -38.64 -22.90
CA TYR A 12 2.12 -39.87 -22.53
C TYR A 12 2.47 -41.03 -23.48
N LEU A 13 2.41 -40.80 -24.80
CA LEU A 13 2.82 -41.80 -25.81
C LEU A 13 4.30 -42.17 -25.68
N GLU A 14 5.20 -41.23 -25.38
CA GLU A 14 6.61 -41.52 -25.10
C GLU A 14 6.85 -42.33 -23.82
N ALA A 15 5.94 -42.26 -22.83
CA ALA A 15 5.99 -43.12 -21.65
C ALA A 15 5.53 -44.55 -21.98
N LEU A 16 4.46 -44.69 -22.77
CA LEU A 16 3.99 -46.00 -23.27
C LEU A 16 5.05 -46.68 -24.17
N ASP A 17 5.71 -45.93 -25.05
CA ASP A 17 6.77 -46.45 -25.94
C ASP A 17 8.01 -46.93 -25.17
N LYS A 18 8.31 -46.28 -24.04
CA LYS A 18 9.35 -46.71 -23.08
C LYS A 18 8.88 -47.80 -22.11
N LYS A 19 7.64 -48.28 -22.26
CA LYS A 19 6.96 -49.24 -21.36
C LYS A 19 6.83 -48.77 -19.91
N ASP A 20 7.00 -47.47 -19.66
CA ASP A 20 6.85 -46.82 -18.35
C ASP A 20 5.36 -46.53 -18.06
N ARG A 21 4.60 -47.62 -17.84
CA ARG A 21 3.16 -47.57 -17.57
C ARG A 21 2.82 -46.73 -16.32
N ALA A 22 3.68 -46.71 -15.31
CA ALA A 22 3.46 -45.91 -14.09
C ALA A 22 3.44 -44.41 -14.41
N LYS A 23 4.43 -43.93 -15.16
CA LYS A 23 4.52 -42.53 -15.61
C LYS A 23 3.46 -42.15 -16.62
N ALA A 24 3.06 -43.09 -17.49
CA ALA A 24 1.91 -42.91 -18.37
C ALA A 24 0.62 -42.67 -17.56
N VAL A 25 0.36 -43.47 -16.52
CA VAL A 25 -0.79 -43.26 -15.61
C VAL A 25 -0.70 -41.91 -14.88
N GLU A 26 0.47 -41.49 -14.39
CA GLU A 26 0.61 -40.17 -13.75
C GLU A 26 0.21 -39.05 -14.73
N ILE A 27 0.77 -39.04 -15.94
CA ILE A 27 0.47 -38.03 -16.98
C ILE A 27 -1.03 -38.08 -17.35
N LEU A 28 -1.62 -39.27 -17.46
CA LEU A 28 -3.03 -39.42 -17.79
C LEU A 28 -3.94 -38.78 -16.73
N VAL A 29 -3.72 -39.10 -15.46
CA VAL A 29 -4.57 -38.66 -14.34
C VAL A 29 -4.34 -37.18 -14.00
N LYS A 30 -3.10 -36.70 -14.11
CA LYS A 30 -2.66 -35.36 -13.66
C LYS A 30 -2.73 -34.29 -14.74
N ASP A 31 -2.27 -34.62 -15.96
CA ASP A 31 -2.16 -33.65 -17.06
C ASP A 31 -3.28 -33.77 -18.09
N LEU A 32 -3.76 -34.99 -18.39
CA LEU A 32 -4.72 -35.24 -19.48
C LEU A 32 -6.18 -35.32 -19.01
N LYS A 33 -6.47 -35.76 -17.78
CA LYS A 33 -7.83 -35.87 -17.24
C LYS A 33 -8.60 -34.54 -17.26
N VAL A 34 -7.90 -33.41 -17.10
CA VAL A 34 -8.49 -32.06 -17.20
C VAL A 34 -9.16 -31.80 -18.55
N PHE A 35 -8.78 -32.53 -19.60
CA PHE A 35 -9.34 -32.40 -20.95
C PHE A 35 -10.56 -33.29 -21.20
N SER A 36 -10.91 -34.23 -20.32
CA SER A 36 -12.08 -35.12 -20.52
C SER A 36 -13.40 -34.36 -20.54
N ALA A 37 -13.48 -33.19 -19.88
CA ALA A 37 -14.65 -32.31 -19.91
C ALA A 37 -14.87 -31.61 -21.28
N PHE A 38 -13.88 -31.63 -22.18
CA PHE A 38 -13.97 -31.04 -23.52
C PHE A 38 -14.16 -32.08 -24.63
N ASN A 39 -13.69 -33.31 -24.41
CA ASN A 39 -13.98 -34.46 -25.26
C ASN A 39 -13.79 -35.75 -24.44
N GLU A 40 -14.90 -36.31 -23.96
CA GLU A 40 -14.88 -37.48 -23.07
C GLU A 40 -14.44 -38.75 -23.81
N ASP A 41 -14.82 -38.89 -25.08
CA ASP A 41 -14.55 -40.10 -25.88
C ASP A 41 -13.08 -40.18 -26.30
N LEU A 42 -12.46 -39.07 -26.68
CA LEU A 42 -11.01 -38.99 -26.87
C LEU A 42 -10.23 -39.33 -25.58
N PHE A 43 -10.78 -38.99 -24.40
CA PHE A 43 -10.17 -39.39 -23.13
C PHE A 43 -10.34 -40.89 -22.85
N LYS A 44 -11.47 -41.51 -23.22
CA LYS A 44 -11.67 -42.97 -23.19
C LYS A 44 -10.70 -43.69 -24.12
N GLU A 45 -10.56 -43.24 -25.38
CA GLU A 45 -9.60 -43.77 -26.34
C GLU A 45 -8.16 -43.73 -25.79
N ILE A 46 -7.73 -42.55 -25.30
CA ILE A 46 -6.38 -42.39 -24.73
C ILE A 46 -6.18 -43.30 -23.50
N THR A 47 -7.22 -43.52 -22.70
CA THR A 47 -7.18 -44.44 -21.54
C THR A 47 -7.05 -45.91 -21.97
N GLN A 48 -7.71 -46.33 -23.05
CA GLN A 48 -7.60 -47.70 -23.60
C GLN A 48 -6.17 -48.04 -24.07
N LEU A 49 -5.35 -47.04 -24.42
CA LEU A 49 -3.94 -47.27 -24.80
C LEU A 49 -3.08 -47.88 -23.67
N LEU A 50 -3.50 -47.77 -22.40
CA LEU A 50 -2.84 -48.45 -21.27
C LEU A 50 -3.15 -49.95 -21.21
N THR A 51 -4.29 -50.39 -21.76
CA THR A 51 -4.70 -51.81 -21.77
C THR A 51 -4.08 -52.61 -22.91
N LEU A 52 -3.54 -51.94 -23.93
CA LEU A 52 -2.80 -52.58 -25.02
C LEU A 52 -1.37 -52.96 -24.58
N GLU A 53 -0.83 -54.05 -25.11
CA GLU A 53 0.60 -54.38 -24.97
C GLU A 53 1.48 -53.51 -25.88
N ASN A 54 0.97 -53.16 -27.06
CA ASN A 54 1.56 -52.19 -27.97
C ASN A 54 0.50 -51.14 -28.35
N PHE A 55 0.71 -49.88 -27.95
CA PHE A 55 -0.25 -48.80 -28.20
C PHE A 55 -0.42 -48.46 -29.69
N ARG A 56 0.49 -48.94 -30.57
CA ARG A 56 0.39 -48.81 -32.04
C ARG A 56 -0.68 -49.73 -32.65
N ASP A 57 -1.20 -50.69 -31.87
CA ASP A 57 -2.30 -51.57 -32.30
C ASP A 57 -3.63 -50.79 -32.35
N ASN A 58 -3.68 -49.56 -31.81
CA ASN A 58 -4.75 -48.60 -32.02
C ASN A 58 -4.65 -47.99 -33.43
N GLU A 59 -5.75 -48.01 -34.18
CA GLU A 59 -5.81 -47.59 -35.60
C GLU A 59 -5.30 -46.16 -35.85
N GLN A 60 -5.60 -45.21 -34.97
CA GLN A 60 -5.12 -43.81 -35.08
C GLN A 60 -3.61 -43.67 -34.84
N LEU A 61 -3.00 -44.60 -34.09
CA LEU A 61 -1.59 -44.58 -33.68
C LEU A 61 -0.71 -45.62 -34.40
N SER A 62 -1.30 -46.39 -35.31
CA SER A 62 -0.61 -47.29 -36.26
C SER A 62 0.57 -46.64 -37.01
N LYS A 63 0.51 -45.31 -37.23
CA LYS A 63 1.55 -44.51 -37.90
C LYS A 63 2.62 -43.94 -36.95
N TYR A 64 2.55 -44.24 -35.65
CA TYR A 64 3.55 -43.78 -34.67
C TYR A 64 4.84 -44.60 -34.83
N GLY A 65 5.80 -44.05 -35.59
CA GLY A 65 7.11 -44.66 -35.82
C GLY A 65 7.98 -44.68 -34.55
N ASP A 66 8.98 -43.81 -34.50
CA ASP A 66 9.84 -43.65 -33.33
C ASP A 66 9.59 -42.30 -32.61
N THR A 67 10.02 -42.19 -31.35
CA THR A 67 9.87 -40.95 -30.56
C THR A 67 10.48 -39.71 -31.23
N LYS A 68 11.54 -39.86 -32.06
CA LYS A 68 12.18 -38.73 -32.75
C LYS A 68 11.31 -38.22 -33.89
N SER A 69 10.75 -39.11 -34.72
CA SER A 69 9.83 -38.74 -35.80
C SER A 69 8.52 -38.18 -35.25
N ALA A 70 7.96 -38.78 -34.19
CA ALA A 70 6.75 -38.30 -33.54
C ALA A 70 6.91 -36.86 -32.99
N ARG A 71 8.05 -36.56 -32.35
CA ARG A 71 8.40 -35.18 -31.93
C ARG A 71 8.54 -34.22 -33.12
N GLY A 72 9.09 -34.68 -34.24
CA GLY A 72 9.20 -33.88 -35.47
C GLY A 72 7.83 -33.51 -36.06
N ILE A 73 6.90 -34.47 -36.11
CA ILE A 73 5.52 -34.24 -36.56
C ILE A 73 4.81 -33.28 -35.60
N MET A 74 4.87 -33.54 -34.28
CA MET A 74 4.30 -32.68 -33.25
C MET A 74 4.83 -31.24 -33.35
N LEU A 75 6.14 -31.05 -33.58
CA LEU A 75 6.74 -29.72 -33.77
C LEU A 75 6.20 -29.01 -35.03
N GLY A 76 5.93 -29.74 -36.11
CA GLY A 76 5.31 -29.21 -37.32
C GLY A 76 3.86 -28.75 -37.10
N GLU A 77 3.08 -29.47 -36.30
CA GLU A 77 1.72 -29.07 -35.94
C GLU A 77 1.69 -27.92 -34.94
N LEU A 78 2.61 -27.92 -33.96
CA LEU A 78 2.86 -26.79 -33.06
C LEU A 78 3.18 -25.52 -33.86
N LYS A 79 4.08 -25.61 -34.84
CA LYS A 79 4.44 -24.49 -35.72
C LYS A 79 3.21 -23.95 -36.46
N LYS A 80 2.40 -24.82 -37.08
CA LYS A 80 1.13 -24.42 -37.73
C LYS A 80 0.15 -23.76 -36.75
N LEU A 81 -0.01 -24.28 -35.53
CA LEU A 81 -0.88 -23.71 -34.48
C LEU A 81 -0.38 -22.35 -33.97
N ILE A 82 0.93 -22.11 -34.00
CA ILE A 82 1.57 -20.83 -33.64
C ILE A 82 1.41 -19.82 -34.78
N GLU A 83 1.68 -20.22 -36.03
CA GLU A 83 1.57 -19.36 -37.23
C GLU A 83 0.11 -18.96 -37.55
N ALA A 84 -0.86 -19.83 -37.21
CA ALA A 84 -2.29 -19.55 -37.30
C ALA A 84 -2.82 -18.61 -36.18
N ASN A 85 -2.01 -18.31 -35.16
CA ASN A 85 -2.39 -17.41 -34.08
C ASN A 85 -1.72 -16.02 -34.25
N PRO A 86 -2.49 -14.94 -34.49
CA PRO A 86 -1.92 -13.61 -34.73
C PRO A 86 -0.96 -13.10 -33.65
N LEU A 87 -1.13 -13.52 -32.39
CA LEU A 87 -0.31 -13.08 -31.26
C LEU A 87 1.13 -13.63 -31.25
N PHE A 88 1.41 -14.68 -32.04
CA PHE A 88 2.72 -15.34 -32.08
C PHE A 88 3.40 -15.31 -33.46
N ARG A 89 2.83 -14.60 -34.44
CA ARG A 89 3.47 -14.37 -35.73
C ARG A 89 4.83 -13.68 -35.54
N ASP A 90 5.77 -13.98 -36.42
CA ASP A 90 7.16 -13.47 -36.49
C ASP A 90 8.08 -13.82 -35.29
N LYS A 91 7.56 -14.22 -34.12
CA LYS A 91 8.34 -14.60 -32.93
C LYS A 91 9.05 -15.98 -33.02
N LEU A 92 8.98 -16.66 -34.15
CA LEU A 92 9.69 -17.93 -34.41
C LEU A 92 11.04 -17.75 -35.13
N ASN A 93 11.38 -16.55 -35.61
CA ASN A 93 12.63 -16.29 -36.32
C ASN A 93 13.77 -15.96 -35.34
N PHE A 94 14.88 -16.70 -35.42
CA PHE A 94 16.08 -16.42 -34.63
C PHE A 94 16.82 -15.16 -35.16
N PRO A 95 17.32 -14.28 -34.28
CA PRO A 95 18.05 -13.08 -34.70
C PRO A 95 19.42 -13.44 -35.30
N THR A 96 19.87 -12.65 -36.28
CA THR A 96 21.13 -12.85 -37.00
C THR A 96 22.35 -12.50 -36.14
N LEU A 97 23.01 -13.52 -35.59
CA LEU A 97 24.19 -13.39 -34.74
C LEU A 97 25.49 -13.46 -35.55
N LYS A 98 26.45 -12.56 -35.27
CA LYS A 98 27.81 -12.63 -35.85
C LYS A 98 28.53 -13.88 -35.35
N ASN A 99 29.21 -14.61 -36.25
CA ASN A 99 29.84 -15.91 -36.00
C ASN A 99 30.76 -15.95 -34.77
N SER A 100 31.46 -14.86 -34.45
CA SER A 100 32.29 -14.76 -33.24
C SER A 100 31.48 -14.93 -31.95
N ARG A 101 30.32 -14.26 -31.84
CA ARG A 101 29.46 -14.31 -30.64
C ARG A 101 28.76 -15.65 -30.49
N LEU A 102 28.36 -16.26 -31.62
CA LEU A 102 27.84 -17.65 -31.64
C LEU A 102 28.92 -18.65 -31.17
N ARG A 103 30.15 -18.52 -31.66
CA ARG A 103 31.29 -19.36 -31.25
C ARG A 103 31.66 -19.18 -29.77
N THR A 104 31.55 -17.97 -29.23
CA THR A 104 31.75 -17.72 -27.79
C THR A 104 30.70 -18.44 -26.93
N LEU A 105 29.42 -18.36 -27.29
CA LEU A 105 28.34 -19.06 -26.59
C LEU A 105 28.48 -20.59 -26.66
N ILE A 106 28.87 -21.11 -27.82
CA ILE A 106 29.19 -22.54 -28.02
C ILE A 106 30.36 -23.00 -27.13
N ASN A 107 31.43 -22.21 -27.04
CA ASN A 107 32.55 -22.53 -26.16
C ASN A 107 32.17 -22.46 -24.68
N GLN A 108 31.29 -21.53 -24.29
CA GLN A 108 30.79 -21.41 -22.92
C GLN A 108 29.94 -22.62 -22.50
N SER A 109 29.03 -23.11 -23.36
CA SER A 109 28.22 -24.29 -23.04
C SER A 109 29.04 -25.59 -22.97
N LEU A 110 30.01 -25.77 -23.88
CA LEU A 110 30.95 -26.89 -23.86
C LEU A 110 31.82 -26.92 -22.60
N ASN A 111 32.30 -25.75 -22.15
CA ASN A 111 33.06 -25.62 -20.89
C ASN A 111 32.20 -25.95 -19.67
N TRP A 112 30.94 -25.52 -19.64
CA TRP A 112 30.04 -25.76 -18.50
C TRP A 112 29.72 -27.25 -18.32
N GLN A 113 29.55 -28.00 -19.41
CA GLN A 113 29.42 -29.47 -19.36
C GLN A 113 30.67 -30.17 -18.80
N HIS A 114 31.87 -29.64 -19.08
CA HIS A 114 33.13 -30.24 -18.64
C HIS A 114 33.57 -29.82 -17.23
N GLN A 115 33.11 -28.67 -16.72
CA GLN A 115 33.36 -28.23 -15.33
C GLN A 115 32.81 -29.19 -14.26
N LEU A 116 31.90 -30.09 -14.62
CA LEU A 116 31.24 -31.02 -13.70
C LEU A 116 31.71 -32.48 -13.79
N CYS A 117 32.56 -32.87 -14.76
CA CYS A 117 33.19 -34.20 -14.75
C CYS A 117 34.54 -34.17 -14.00
N LYS A 118 34.84 -35.25 -13.26
CA LYS A 118 35.98 -35.37 -12.33
C LYS A 118 37.38 -35.17 -12.94
N ASN A 119 37.52 -35.20 -14.27
CA ASN A 119 38.78 -34.93 -14.99
C ASN A 119 38.49 -34.09 -16.25
N PRO A 120 38.44 -32.75 -16.16
CA PRO A 120 38.18 -31.88 -17.32
C PRO A 120 39.35 -31.89 -18.32
N LYS A 121 39.05 -31.89 -19.62
CA LYS A 121 40.03 -31.65 -20.70
C LYS A 121 40.04 -30.17 -21.10
N PRO A 122 41.19 -29.55 -21.41
CA PRO A 122 41.26 -28.10 -21.71
C PRO A 122 40.56 -27.64 -22.99
N ASN A 123 40.26 -28.55 -23.93
CA ASN A 123 39.53 -28.27 -25.17
C ASN A 123 38.64 -29.48 -25.53
N PRO A 124 37.33 -29.44 -25.28
CA PRO A 124 36.40 -30.48 -25.71
C PRO A 124 36.02 -30.35 -27.20
N ASP A 125 35.78 -31.48 -27.88
CA ASP A 125 35.34 -31.49 -29.29
C ASP A 125 33.88 -31.03 -29.40
N ILE A 126 33.61 -30.12 -30.34
CA ILE A 126 32.29 -29.53 -30.60
C ILE A 126 31.20 -30.57 -30.92
N LYS A 127 31.59 -31.77 -31.37
CA LYS A 127 30.67 -32.91 -31.56
C LYS A 127 29.97 -33.37 -30.27
N THR A 128 30.53 -33.07 -29.10
CA THR A 128 29.94 -33.41 -27.79
C THR A 128 28.71 -32.57 -27.42
N LEU A 129 28.48 -31.43 -28.06
CA LEU A 129 27.39 -30.49 -27.75
C LEU A 129 25.98 -31.09 -27.97
N PHE A 130 25.88 -32.17 -28.75
CA PHE A 130 24.60 -32.79 -29.15
C PHE A 130 24.40 -34.23 -28.65
N VAL A 131 25.21 -34.69 -27.68
CA VAL A 131 25.13 -36.05 -27.10
C VAL A 131 25.38 -35.98 -25.59
N ASP A 132 24.63 -36.74 -24.79
CA ASP A 132 24.77 -36.73 -23.33
C ASP A 132 26.16 -37.22 -22.87
N HIS A 133 26.84 -36.39 -22.08
CA HIS A 133 28.25 -36.55 -21.73
C HIS A 133 28.50 -37.76 -20.81
N SER A 134 29.14 -38.79 -21.34
CA SER A 134 29.40 -40.06 -20.65
C SER A 134 30.88 -40.22 -20.29
N CYS A 135 31.27 -39.84 -19.06
CA CYS A 135 32.63 -40.04 -18.56
C CYS A 135 32.91 -41.52 -18.23
N GLY A 136 33.49 -42.25 -19.20
CA GLY A 136 33.84 -43.66 -19.07
C GLY A 136 34.98 -43.95 -18.07
N GLN A 137 35.02 -45.20 -17.58
CA GLN A 137 36.03 -45.68 -16.64
C GLN A 137 37.43 -45.74 -17.29
N SER A 138 38.47 -45.57 -16.46
CA SER A 138 39.87 -45.60 -16.87
C SER A 138 40.39 -46.99 -17.20
N GLN A 139 41.10 -47.15 -18.31
CA GLN A 139 42.18 -48.12 -18.45
C GLN A 139 43.55 -47.41 -18.24
N PRO A 140 44.55 -48.06 -17.63
CA PRO A 140 45.83 -47.44 -17.31
C PRO A 140 46.92 -47.69 -18.36
N ASN A 141 47.75 -46.66 -18.63
CA ASN A 141 49.24 -46.70 -18.74
C ASN A 141 49.83 -45.75 -19.81
N GLY A 142 50.63 -44.77 -19.35
CA GLY A 142 51.70 -44.10 -20.12
C GLY A 142 51.29 -43.06 -21.19
N ALA A 143 52.17 -42.14 -21.61
CA ALA A 143 53.43 -41.66 -20.98
C ALA A 143 53.92 -40.33 -21.60
N ARG A 144 54.63 -39.53 -20.80
CA ARG A 144 55.56 -38.42 -21.17
C ARG A 144 55.02 -37.12 -21.82
N ALA A 145 55.77 -36.05 -21.53
CA ALA A 145 55.77 -34.72 -22.17
C ALA A 145 57.03 -34.61 -23.11
N PRO A 146 57.47 -33.48 -23.75
CA PRO A 146 57.38 -32.07 -23.27
C PRO A 146 57.16 -30.97 -24.36
N SER A 147 57.41 -29.72 -23.91
CA SER A 147 57.63 -28.42 -24.59
C SER A 147 58.67 -28.42 -25.75
N PRO A 148 58.85 -27.37 -26.63
CA PRO A 148 58.94 -25.96 -26.22
C PRO A 148 58.53 -24.81 -27.21
N VAL A 149 58.85 -23.60 -26.74
CA VAL A 149 58.64 -22.22 -27.23
C VAL A 149 59.31 -21.87 -28.57
N ASN A 150 58.69 -21.00 -29.38
CA ASN A 150 59.41 -19.88 -30.05
C ASN A 150 58.49 -18.75 -30.58
N ASN A 151 59.08 -17.57 -30.80
CA ASN A 151 58.49 -16.34 -31.37
C ASN A 151 59.61 -15.60 -32.13
N PRO A 152 59.38 -14.91 -33.28
CA PRO A 152 59.65 -13.45 -33.29
C PRO A 152 58.97 -12.55 -34.38
N LEU A 153 58.52 -11.36 -33.94
CA LEU A 153 58.81 -9.99 -34.47
C LEU A 153 58.41 -9.48 -35.89
N MET A 154 58.44 -8.13 -35.99
CA MET A 154 58.26 -7.21 -37.16
C MET A 154 56.82 -7.04 -37.68
N GLY A 155 56.37 -5.88 -38.19
CA GLY A 155 56.96 -4.53 -38.39
C GLY A 155 55.86 -3.46 -38.60
N ALA A 156 56.16 -2.17 -38.83
CA ALA A 156 55.21 -1.07 -38.57
C ALA A 156 55.03 0.02 -39.68
N VAL A 157 53.79 0.58 -39.78
CA VAL A 157 53.41 1.96 -40.24
C VAL A 157 53.61 2.27 -41.76
N PRO A 158 52.93 3.26 -42.45
CA PRO A 158 51.92 4.28 -42.09
C PRO A 158 50.56 4.27 -42.90
N LYS A 159 49.75 5.35 -42.75
CA LYS A 159 48.53 5.77 -43.54
C LYS A 159 48.93 6.53 -44.86
N PRO A 160 48.05 7.20 -45.68
CA PRO A 160 46.58 7.43 -45.66
C PRO A 160 45.80 7.42 -47.03
N ALA A 161 44.51 7.84 -47.02
CA ALA A 161 43.62 8.25 -48.14
C ALA A 161 43.11 7.17 -49.15
N GLY A 162 41.97 7.32 -49.87
CA GLY A 162 40.93 8.37 -49.90
C GLY A 162 39.66 7.98 -50.70
N PHE A 163 38.61 8.84 -50.68
CA PHE A 163 37.31 8.75 -51.41
C PHE A 163 37.44 9.01 -52.94
N PRO A 164 36.44 8.80 -53.88
CA PRO A 164 35.02 9.26 -53.81
C PRO A 164 33.95 8.35 -54.55
N PRO A 165 32.88 8.80 -55.29
CA PRO A 165 31.51 8.78 -54.73
C PRO A 165 30.31 8.46 -55.71
N LEU A 166 29.07 8.75 -55.25
CA LEU A 166 27.82 9.10 -55.99
C LEU A 166 26.98 8.02 -56.75
N GLY A 167 25.65 8.22 -56.71
CA GLY A 167 24.60 7.50 -57.45
C GLY A 167 23.21 7.72 -56.81
N ALA A 168 22.13 7.96 -57.60
CA ALA A 168 20.83 8.43 -57.05
C ALA A 168 19.58 7.97 -57.85
N HIS A 169 18.40 8.29 -57.29
CA HIS A 169 17.02 8.20 -57.85
C HIS A 169 16.26 6.85 -57.77
N GLY A 170 14.93 6.95 -57.55
CA GLY A 170 13.90 5.94 -57.88
C GLY A 170 13.04 6.45 -59.07
N PRO A 171 11.71 6.20 -59.17
CA PRO A 171 10.78 5.44 -58.30
C PRO A 171 9.82 4.48 -59.10
N PHE A 172 8.60 4.25 -58.58
CA PHE A 172 7.37 3.61 -59.18
C PHE A 172 7.01 2.12 -58.94
N GLN A 173 5.68 1.91 -58.89
CA GLN A 173 4.84 0.68 -58.89
C GLN A 173 4.24 0.48 -60.32
N PRO A 174 3.59 -0.65 -60.73
CA PRO A 174 2.56 -1.44 -59.99
C PRO A 174 2.53 -2.98 -60.26
N ALA A 175 1.43 -3.66 -59.87
CA ALA A 175 1.11 -5.10 -60.05
C ALA A 175 0.27 -5.37 -61.33
N PRO A 176 -0.09 -6.63 -61.77
CA PRO A 176 -1.02 -7.54 -61.04
C PRO A 176 -0.91 -9.09 -61.31
N ALA A 177 -1.78 -9.90 -60.64
CA ALA A 177 -2.48 -11.14 -61.09
C ALA A 177 -1.66 -12.42 -61.54
N THR A 178 -2.12 -13.69 -61.46
CA THR A 178 -3.39 -14.32 -60.98
C THR A 178 -3.23 -15.79 -60.52
N LEU A 179 -4.28 -16.33 -59.87
CA LEU A 179 -4.58 -17.73 -59.48
C LEU A 179 -4.85 -18.67 -60.70
N PRO A 180 -5.01 -20.02 -60.59
CA PRO A 180 -5.69 -20.83 -59.54
C PRO A 180 -4.82 -22.02 -59.00
N THR A 181 -5.29 -23.02 -58.22
CA THR A 181 -6.64 -23.51 -57.84
C THR A 181 -6.67 -23.98 -56.35
N SER A 182 -7.73 -24.65 -55.88
CA SER A 182 -8.00 -24.91 -54.45
C SER A 182 -8.84 -26.18 -54.19
N LEU A 183 -8.83 -26.69 -52.94
CA LEU A 183 -9.82 -27.65 -52.39
C LEU A 183 -9.94 -27.47 -50.86
N ALA A 184 -11.17 -27.60 -50.32
CA ALA A 184 -11.56 -27.36 -48.91
C ALA A 184 -12.17 -28.64 -48.28
N GLY A 185 -12.67 -28.71 -47.03
CA GLY A 185 -12.88 -27.74 -45.94
C GLY A 185 -12.90 -28.46 -44.58
N TRP A 186 -13.63 -28.06 -43.52
CA TRP A 186 -14.77 -27.14 -43.34
C TRP A 186 -14.74 -26.48 -41.93
N MET A 187 -15.70 -25.59 -41.60
CA MET A 187 -15.83 -24.91 -40.30
C MET A 187 -17.31 -24.71 -39.86
N ALA A 188 -17.50 -24.40 -38.57
CA ALA A 188 -18.54 -23.54 -37.97
C ALA A 188 -19.96 -24.08 -37.60
N ASN A 189 -20.54 -23.36 -36.62
CA ASN A 189 -21.93 -23.37 -36.09
C ASN A 189 -22.94 -22.68 -37.06
N PRO A 190 -24.28 -22.60 -36.82
CA PRO A 190 -25.05 -22.88 -35.59
C PRO A 190 -26.32 -23.77 -35.80
N SER A 191 -27.32 -23.62 -34.92
CA SER A 191 -28.47 -24.52 -34.64
C SER A 191 -29.78 -24.27 -35.39
N THR A 192 -30.57 -25.33 -35.60
CA THR A 192 -32.06 -25.33 -35.44
C THR A 192 -32.59 -26.75 -35.14
N VAL A 193 -33.86 -26.83 -34.71
CA VAL A 193 -34.61 -28.00 -34.18
C VAL A 193 -35.92 -28.08 -35.01
N PRO A 194 -36.46 -29.25 -35.46
CA PRO A 194 -37.02 -30.27 -34.55
C PRO A 194 -36.99 -31.77 -34.92
N HIS A 195 -37.32 -32.56 -33.88
CA HIS A 195 -37.83 -33.95 -33.83
C HIS A 195 -39.00 -34.25 -34.82
N PRO A 196 -39.38 -35.53 -35.13
CA PRO A 196 -39.56 -36.62 -34.14
C PRO A 196 -39.38 -38.12 -34.54
N SER A 197 -39.42 -38.99 -33.51
CA SER A 197 -39.93 -40.39 -33.48
C SER A 197 -39.31 -41.50 -34.35
N ALA A 198 -39.36 -42.80 -34.02
CA ALA A 198 -39.51 -43.54 -32.74
C ALA A 198 -39.33 -45.07 -32.98
N SER A 199 -38.89 -45.85 -31.97
CA SER A 199 -38.91 -47.35 -31.89
C SER A 199 -38.15 -48.14 -32.99
N ALA A 200 -37.57 -49.34 -32.78
CA ALA A 200 -37.84 -50.41 -31.81
C ALA A 200 -36.59 -51.30 -31.52
N GLY A 201 -36.72 -52.27 -30.60
CA GLY A 201 -35.83 -53.45 -30.47
C GLY A 201 -36.44 -54.70 -31.13
N PRO A 202 -36.17 -55.96 -30.68
CA PRO A 202 -35.40 -56.39 -29.50
C PRO A 202 -34.46 -57.63 -29.76
N LEU A 203 -34.08 -58.35 -28.69
CA LEU A 203 -33.39 -59.67 -28.64
C LEU A 203 -31.87 -59.68 -28.98
N GLY A 204 -30.97 -60.41 -28.31
CA GLY A 204 -31.04 -61.08 -26.99
C GLY A 204 -30.52 -62.53 -26.98
N PHE A 205 -29.57 -62.88 -26.10
CA PHE A 205 -29.39 -64.19 -25.44
C PHE A 205 -28.26 -64.16 -24.38
N ASN A 206 -28.30 -65.09 -23.42
CA ASN A 206 -27.36 -65.33 -22.31
C ASN A 206 -27.35 -66.86 -22.03
N PRO A 207 -26.32 -67.49 -21.42
CA PRO A 207 -26.46 -67.80 -19.98
C PRO A 207 -25.16 -68.06 -19.14
N ALA A 208 -25.30 -67.90 -17.81
CA ALA A 208 -24.67 -68.69 -16.70
C ALA A 208 -23.12 -68.71 -16.53
N SER A 209 -22.51 -69.07 -15.38
CA SER A 209 -22.80 -69.02 -13.91
C SER A 209 -21.46 -69.39 -13.17
N SER A 210 -21.15 -69.22 -11.87
CA SER A 210 -21.90 -69.48 -10.62
C SER A 210 -21.07 -69.14 -9.33
N SER A 211 -21.75 -69.04 -8.17
CA SER A 211 -21.32 -69.33 -6.77
C SER A 211 -19.95 -68.90 -6.13
N ALA A 212 -20.00 -67.84 -5.31
CA ALA A 212 -19.99 -67.83 -3.82
C ALA A 212 -18.81 -68.32 -2.90
N ILE A 213 -18.61 -67.55 -1.80
CA ILE A 213 -18.26 -67.96 -0.39
C ILE A 213 -16.81 -68.47 -0.09
N VAL A 214 -16.14 -68.23 1.07
CA VAL A 214 -16.10 -67.14 2.10
C VAL A 214 -14.96 -67.48 3.11
N LYS A 215 -14.24 -66.48 3.69
CA LYS A 215 -13.77 -66.44 5.12
C LYS A 215 -12.91 -65.20 5.48
N ARG A 216 -13.15 -64.67 6.69
CA ARG A 216 -12.27 -63.78 7.52
C ARG A 216 -11.88 -64.58 8.81
N PRO A 217 -11.38 -64.06 9.97
CA PRO A 217 -10.91 -62.71 10.36
C PRO A 217 -9.69 -62.63 11.37
N ARG A 218 -9.42 -61.40 11.88
CA ARG A 218 -8.96 -60.99 13.25
C ARG A 218 -7.46 -60.71 13.57
N THR A 219 -7.25 -60.11 14.76
CA THR A 219 -6.18 -59.17 15.25
C THR A 219 -6.00 -59.28 16.79
N PRO A 220 -5.11 -58.54 17.51
CA PRO A 220 -3.88 -57.78 17.17
C PRO A 220 -2.58 -58.49 17.70
N PRO A 221 -1.83 -58.17 18.82
CA PRO A 221 -1.88 -57.15 19.90
C PRO A 221 -0.65 -56.18 19.95
N THR A 222 0.17 -56.16 21.03
CA THR A 222 1.17 -55.10 21.41
C THR A 222 2.42 -55.62 22.16
N ASN A 223 3.61 -54.99 22.01
CA ASN A 223 4.55 -54.62 23.11
C ASN A 223 5.93 -54.04 22.65
N ASN A 224 6.62 -53.35 23.57
CA ASN A 224 8.05 -52.96 23.57
C ASN A 224 8.75 -53.70 24.74
N PRO A 225 10.08 -53.97 24.76
CA PRO A 225 11.08 -52.97 25.21
C PRO A 225 12.49 -53.10 24.57
N ALA A 226 13.52 -52.49 25.18
CA ALA A 226 14.90 -52.27 24.65
C ALA A 226 15.96 -53.34 25.04
N VAL A 227 17.19 -53.22 24.49
CA VAL A 227 18.52 -53.23 25.18
C VAL A 227 19.71 -53.08 24.19
N ASP A 228 20.87 -52.65 24.71
CA ASP A 228 22.06 -52.03 24.07
C ASP A 228 23.12 -52.93 23.38
N TYR A 229 24.01 -52.29 22.61
CA TYR A 229 25.50 -52.43 22.58
C TYR A 229 26.05 -51.30 21.68
N GLN A 230 26.94 -50.33 22.01
CA GLN A 230 28.13 -50.13 22.88
C GLN A 230 29.52 -50.31 22.23
N THR A 231 30.17 -49.16 21.92
CA THR A 231 31.58 -48.76 22.19
C THR A 231 31.67 -47.25 21.87
N ALA A 232 32.05 -46.29 22.74
CA ALA A 232 33.17 -46.16 23.70
C ALA A 232 34.50 -45.83 22.99
N ASP A 233 35.27 -44.77 23.30
CA ASP A 233 35.19 -43.66 24.31
C ASP A 233 35.65 -42.33 23.65
N SER A 234 35.70 -41.11 24.22
CA SER A 234 35.89 -40.55 25.59
C SER A 234 35.06 -39.25 25.75
N GLU A 235 34.77 -38.61 26.90
CA GLU A 235 35.43 -38.42 28.21
C GLU A 235 36.64 -37.45 28.17
N HIS A 236 36.82 -36.43 29.04
CA HIS A 236 36.07 -35.83 30.17
C HIS A 236 36.47 -34.30 30.19
N VAL A 237 35.91 -33.30 30.90
CA VAL A 237 35.06 -33.24 32.09
C VAL A 237 34.16 -31.97 32.17
N LEU A 238 33.01 -32.20 32.80
CA LEU A 238 32.00 -31.40 33.55
C LEU A 238 32.51 -30.15 34.34
N LYS A 239 31.69 -29.20 34.85
CA LYS A 239 30.35 -29.23 35.53
C LYS A 239 29.62 -27.86 35.45
N ARG A 240 28.38 -27.60 35.93
CA ARG A 240 27.05 -28.30 36.04
C ARG A 240 26.09 -27.42 36.91
N THR A 241 24.76 -27.21 36.75
CA THR A 241 23.76 -27.18 35.64
C THR A 241 22.39 -26.67 36.19
N ARG A 242 21.72 -25.70 35.52
CA ARG A 242 20.26 -25.31 35.57
C ARG A 242 19.60 -24.66 36.83
N THR A 243 19.01 -23.48 36.58
CA THR A 243 17.61 -23.00 36.83
C THR A 243 16.62 -23.84 37.67
N PHE A 244 15.85 -23.17 38.57
CA PHE A 244 14.37 -23.04 38.57
C PHE A 244 13.84 -22.19 39.77
N GLY A 245 12.62 -21.64 39.69
CA GLY A 245 11.79 -21.27 40.86
C GLY A 245 11.39 -19.79 41.03
N ILE A 246 10.11 -19.55 41.40
CA ILE A 246 9.52 -18.26 41.84
C ILE A 246 8.54 -18.56 42.98
N SER A 247 8.59 -17.82 44.09
CA SER A 247 7.42 -17.48 44.93
C SER A 247 7.78 -16.49 46.06
N ASP A 248 7.21 -15.29 45.97
CA ASP A 248 6.48 -14.55 47.02
C ASP A 248 7.11 -14.03 48.35
N GLU A 249 6.70 -12.76 48.59
CA GLU A 249 6.31 -12.09 49.85
C GLU A 249 7.28 -11.32 50.78
N VAL A 250 6.95 -10.01 50.89
CA VAL A 250 6.85 -9.16 52.10
C VAL A 250 8.06 -8.32 52.58
N ASN A 251 7.81 -7.00 52.59
CA ASN A 251 8.45 -5.89 53.35
C ASN A 251 9.98 -5.67 53.26
N HIS A 252 10.41 -4.58 52.62
CA HIS A 252 10.61 -3.27 53.29
C HIS A 252 11.18 -2.19 52.34
N LEU A 253 10.62 -0.97 52.44
CA LEU A 253 11.25 0.31 52.05
C LEU A 253 11.82 0.98 53.31
N PRO A 254 12.69 2.03 53.25
CA PRO A 254 13.08 2.85 52.09
C PRO A 254 14.61 3.10 51.94
N VAL A 255 14.99 3.95 50.97
CA VAL A 255 15.92 5.12 51.09
C VAL A 255 16.67 5.38 49.77
N ASN A 256 16.66 6.64 49.31
CA ASN A 256 17.46 7.12 48.18
C ASN A 256 18.94 7.29 48.55
N ILE A 257 19.85 6.95 47.63
CA ILE A 257 21.13 7.65 47.45
C ILE A 257 21.50 7.62 45.96
N LEU A 258 21.75 8.80 45.39
CA LEU A 258 22.44 8.99 44.12
C LEU A 258 23.93 9.25 44.41
N PRO A 259 24.85 8.70 43.60
CA PRO A 259 26.16 9.29 43.38
C PRO A 259 26.27 9.82 41.95
N VAL A 260 26.38 11.14 41.79
CA VAL A 260 26.90 11.74 40.56
C VAL A 260 28.42 11.57 40.55
N GLY A 261 28.97 11.01 39.47
CA GLY A 261 30.42 10.84 39.25
C GLY A 261 30.86 11.57 37.99
N TYR A 262 32.02 12.23 38.04
CA TYR A 262 32.47 13.14 36.97
C TYR A 262 33.15 12.43 35.78
N SER A 263 33.21 13.16 34.67
CA SER A 263 33.88 12.77 33.43
C SER A 263 35.41 12.69 33.56
N GLY A 264 35.99 11.69 32.90
CA GLY A 264 37.43 11.60 32.61
C GLY A 264 37.63 11.08 31.18
N GLN A 265 38.52 11.72 30.41
CA GLN A 265 38.76 11.35 29.01
C GLN A 265 39.88 10.30 28.87
N SER A 266 39.64 9.27 28.06
CA SER A 266 40.68 8.46 27.43
C SER A 266 40.19 7.96 26.08
N HIS A 267 40.90 8.26 24.99
CA HIS A 267 40.54 7.75 23.66
C HIS A 267 40.78 6.24 23.56
N GLY A 268 39.75 5.48 23.19
CA GLY A 268 39.86 4.05 22.91
C GLY A 268 38.50 3.41 22.66
N GLN A 269 38.10 3.32 21.39
CA GLN A 269 36.95 2.55 20.89
C GLN A 269 35.66 2.67 21.73
N SER A 270 34.90 3.75 21.53
CA SER A 270 33.48 3.77 21.92
C SER A 270 32.73 2.69 21.12
N SER A 271 32.33 1.62 21.81
CA SER A 271 31.52 0.54 21.23
C SER A 271 30.09 1.03 20.99
N TYR A 272 29.87 1.68 19.85
CA TYR A 272 28.52 2.03 19.39
C TYR A 272 27.65 0.77 19.36
N SER A 273 26.48 0.88 19.96
CA SER A 273 25.52 -0.17 20.20
C SER A 273 24.51 -0.27 19.05
N SER A 274 23.65 -1.30 19.08
CA SER A 274 22.50 -1.34 18.16
C SER A 274 21.41 -0.31 18.51
N ASP A 275 21.52 0.34 19.68
CA ASP A 275 20.52 1.27 20.23
C ASP A 275 20.77 2.72 19.76
N ASP A 276 21.96 2.99 19.20
CA ASP A 276 22.32 4.27 18.58
C ASP A 276 21.60 4.52 17.24
N LEU A 277 20.95 3.49 16.67
CA LEU A 277 20.17 3.57 15.44
C LEU A 277 18.77 4.14 15.68
N PRO A 278 18.24 5.03 14.81
CA PRO A 278 16.86 5.47 14.89
C PRO A 278 15.89 4.38 14.43
N LYS A 279 15.43 3.56 15.38
CA LYS A 279 14.46 2.48 15.15
C LYS A 279 13.06 2.78 15.71
N THR A 280 12.96 3.66 16.71
CA THR A 280 11.70 3.92 17.43
C THR A 280 10.91 4.98 16.69
N VAL A 281 9.70 4.68 16.21
CA VAL A 281 8.81 5.71 15.66
C VAL A 281 8.40 6.66 16.79
N VAL A 282 8.61 7.95 16.59
CA VAL A 282 8.26 9.02 17.56
C VAL A 282 7.16 9.94 17.06
N MET A 283 6.91 9.94 15.75
CA MET A 283 5.97 10.86 15.11
C MET A 283 5.49 10.28 13.78
N THR A 284 4.22 10.54 13.46
CA THR A 284 3.65 10.34 12.12
C THR A 284 3.04 11.67 11.68
N LEU A 285 3.46 12.16 10.51
CA LEU A 285 2.96 13.37 9.86
C LEU A 285 2.04 12.97 8.70
N ASN A 286 0.84 13.53 8.66
CA ASN A 286 -0.11 13.31 7.57
C ASN A 286 0.15 14.33 6.47
N GLN A 287 0.72 13.89 5.33
CA GLN A 287 1.08 14.77 4.21
C GLN A 287 -0.09 14.92 3.21
N GLY A 288 -0.94 13.91 3.05
CA GLY A 288 -2.05 13.87 2.07
C GLY A 288 -1.57 13.61 0.64
N SER A 289 -0.56 14.35 0.19
CA SER A 289 0.26 14.10 -1.01
C SER A 289 1.10 12.81 -0.94
N ILE A 290 1.21 11.99 -2.00
CA ILE A 290 2.23 10.92 -2.05
C ILE A 290 3.61 11.58 -1.98
N VAL A 291 4.43 11.20 -1.00
CA VAL A 291 5.78 11.77 -0.80
C VAL A 291 6.74 11.21 -1.84
N LYS A 292 7.46 12.09 -2.54
CA LYS A 292 8.43 11.76 -3.59
C LYS A 292 9.89 11.99 -3.16
N SER A 293 10.14 13.05 -2.41
CA SER A 293 11.47 13.42 -1.89
C SER A 293 11.33 14.11 -0.54
N ILE A 294 12.28 13.88 0.35
CA ILE A 294 12.38 14.45 1.70
C ILE A 294 13.82 14.95 1.91
N ASP A 295 14.02 16.12 2.53
CA ASP A 295 15.36 16.58 2.95
C ASP A 295 15.31 17.31 4.31
N PHE A 296 16.24 16.99 5.22
CA PHE A 296 16.37 17.68 6.51
C PHE A 296 17.17 18.98 6.36
N HIS A 297 16.79 20.04 7.05
CA HIS A 297 17.54 21.31 7.03
C HIS A 297 18.93 21.11 7.69
N PRO A 298 20.04 21.48 7.04
CA PRO A 298 21.40 21.13 7.46
C PRO A 298 21.95 21.90 8.69
N VAL A 299 21.09 22.63 9.40
CA VAL A 299 21.41 23.38 10.62
C VAL A 299 20.28 23.22 11.63
N GLN A 300 19.03 23.40 11.19
CA GLN A 300 17.84 23.22 12.02
C GLN A 300 17.36 21.76 11.94
N GLN A 301 17.96 20.89 12.77
CA GLN A 301 17.78 19.43 12.77
C GLN A 301 16.32 18.92 12.89
N ILE A 302 15.39 19.81 13.27
CA ILE A 302 13.96 19.54 13.43
C ILE A 302 13.10 20.07 12.27
N LEU A 303 13.67 20.74 11.27
CA LEU A 303 12.93 21.18 10.08
C LEU A 303 13.07 20.17 8.94
N LEU A 304 11.91 19.76 8.40
CA LEU A 304 11.81 18.76 7.34
C LEU A 304 11.13 19.34 6.11
N LEU A 305 11.85 19.33 4.97
CA LEU A 305 11.33 19.73 3.66
C LEU A 305 10.80 18.51 2.92
N VAL A 306 9.62 18.64 2.32
CA VAL A 306 8.88 17.55 1.66
C VAL A 306 8.39 18.00 0.28
N GLY A 307 8.57 17.15 -0.74
CA GLY A 307 7.98 17.32 -2.06
C GLY A 307 7.09 16.14 -2.46
N THR A 308 5.92 16.42 -3.03
CA THR A 308 4.89 15.42 -3.36
C THR A 308 4.74 15.12 -4.87
N SER A 309 4.02 14.04 -5.19
CA SER A 309 3.63 13.69 -6.56
C SER A 309 2.62 14.66 -7.20
N THR A 310 1.96 15.52 -6.43
CA THR A 310 0.99 16.53 -6.89
C THR A 310 1.66 17.88 -7.19
N GLY A 311 2.90 18.07 -6.74
CA GLY A 311 3.64 19.33 -6.90
C GLY A 311 3.62 20.22 -5.66
N GLU A 312 3.29 19.68 -4.49
CA GLU A 312 3.22 20.43 -3.23
C GLU A 312 4.57 20.38 -2.51
N ILE A 313 5.02 21.55 -2.08
CA ILE A 313 6.18 21.75 -1.22
C ILE A 313 5.64 22.01 0.19
N MET A 314 6.11 21.26 1.18
CA MET A 314 5.78 21.52 2.59
C MET A 314 7.03 21.57 3.45
N ILE A 315 7.02 22.46 4.46
CA ILE A 315 8.03 22.49 5.53
C ILE A 315 7.31 22.19 6.84
N TRP A 316 7.78 21.16 7.53
CA TRP A 316 7.30 20.75 8.84
C TRP A 316 8.33 21.11 9.91
N ASP A 317 7.86 21.56 11.07
CA ASP A 317 8.66 21.59 12.29
C ASP A 317 8.32 20.38 13.17
N LEU A 318 9.30 19.53 13.43
CA LEU A 318 9.19 18.37 14.30
C LEU A 318 9.19 18.75 15.79
N GLY A 319 9.49 20.00 16.16
CA GLY A 319 9.37 20.50 17.53
C GLY A 319 7.92 20.79 17.94
N SER A 320 7.22 21.59 17.14
CA SER A 320 5.79 21.93 17.32
C SER A 320 4.83 20.87 16.76
N ARG A 321 5.30 20.03 15.82
CA ARG A 321 4.50 19.12 14.96
C ARG A 321 3.62 19.86 13.95
N GLU A 322 3.86 21.15 13.72
CA GLU A 322 3.09 21.97 12.80
C GLU A 322 3.72 22.05 11.40
N ARG A 323 2.86 22.28 10.40
CA ARG A 323 3.26 22.60 9.02
C ARG A 323 3.48 24.11 8.92
N LEU A 324 4.73 24.54 8.96
CA LEU A 324 5.12 25.95 8.84
C LEU A 324 4.80 26.52 7.45
N VAL A 325 4.98 25.72 6.39
CA VAL A 325 4.78 26.17 5.01
C VAL A 325 4.06 25.11 4.17
N HIS A 326 3.15 25.56 3.31
CA HIS A 326 2.52 24.79 2.24
C HIS A 326 2.50 25.62 0.96
N LYS A 327 2.99 25.09 -0.16
CA LYS A 327 3.06 25.81 -1.44
C LYS A 327 2.91 24.87 -2.62
N ASN A 328 1.90 25.11 -3.45
CA ASN A 328 1.63 24.31 -4.65
C ASN A 328 2.52 24.78 -5.81
N PHE A 329 2.85 23.88 -6.74
CA PHE A 329 3.50 24.24 -8.00
C PHE A 329 2.71 25.33 -8.72
N LYS A 330 3.35 26.48 -8.89
CA LYS A 330 2.87 27.60 -9.69
C LYS A 330 4.07 28.23 -10.39
N VAL A 331 3.92 28.48 -11.68
CA VAL A 331 4.86 29.23 -12.53
C VAL A 331 4.81 30.72 -12.15
N TRP A 332 5.96 31.39 -12.03
CA TRP A 332 6.01 32.78 -11.57
C TRP A 332 6.02 33.78 -12.71
N ASP A 333 6.83 33.54 -13.75
CA ASP A 333 6.86 34.38 -14.96
C ASP A 333 6.69 33.54 -16.23
N HIS A 334 5.46 33.47 -16.74
CA HIS A 334 5.15 32.80 -18.00
C HIS A 334 5.84 33.42 -19.23
N SER A 335 6.31 34.67 -19.16
CA SER A 335 6.94 35.37 -20.29
C SER A 335 8.44 35.09 -20.43
N ALA A 336 9.09 34.66 -19.35
CA ALA A 336 10.51 34.30 -19.35
C ALA A 336 10.80 32.93 -20.02
N PHE A 337 9.78 32.08 -20.16
CA PHE A 337 9.92 30.71 -20.65
C PHE A 337 9.86 30.56 -22.17
N SER A 338 10.49 29.50 -22.69
CA SER A 338 10.45 29.15 -24.11
C SER A 338 9.02 28.85 -24.60
N ILE A 339 8.74 29.17 -25.87
CA ILE A 339 7.41 28.93 -26.49
C ILE A 339 6.97 27.45 -26.37
N PRO A 340 7.85 26.43 -26.57
CA PRO A 340 7.50 25.03 -26.31
C PRO A 340 7.06 24.76 -24.87
N LEU A 341 7.72 25.38 -23.88
CA LEU A 341 7.37 25.23 -22.48
C LEU A 341 6.07 25.96 -22.12
N GLN A 342 5.84 27.16 -22.67
CA GLN A 342 4.55 27.85 -22.53
C GLN A 342 3.39 26.97 -23.04
N ALA A 343 3.56 26.30 -24.18
CA ALA A 343 2.59 25.35 -24.73
C ALA A 343 2.44 24.05 -23.90
N ALA A 344 3.50 23.60 -23.21
CA ALA A 344 3.44 22.47 -22.27
C ALA A 344 2.80 22.84 -20.91
N LEU A 345 2.66 24.14 -20.61
CA LEU A 345 2.07 24.67 -19.38
C LEU A 345 0.62 25.13 -19.53
N SER A 346 0.10 25.27 -20.76
CA SER A 346 -1.22 25.84 -21.05
C SER A 346 -2.40 24.84 -20.96
N SER A 347 -2.25 23.77 -20.19
CA SER A 347 -3.32 22.84 -19.81
C SER A 347 -3.33 22.67 -18.29
N ASP A 348 -4.46 22.30 -17.69
CA ASP A 348 -4.61 22.11 -16.24
C ASP A 348 -3.73 20.96 -15.72
N TYR A 349 -2.47 21.26 -15.44
CA TYR A 349 -1.41 20.25 -15.39
C TYR A 349 -0.48 20.43 -14.18
N THR A 350 -0.77 19.67 -13.13
CA THR A 350 0.07 19.48 -11.94
C THR A 350 1.45 18.93 -12.30
N ALA A 351 2.52 19.53 -11.78
CA ALA A 351 3.89 19.06 -11.99
C ALA A 351 4.37 18.31 -10.74
N ALA A 352 4.59 17.00 -10.84
CA ALA A 352 5.12 16.22 -9.72
C ALA A 352 6.55 16.66 -9.36
N ILE A 353 6.92 16.58 -8.09
CA ILE A 353 8.30 16.83 -7.65
C ILE A 353 9.10 15.53 -7.76
N ASN A 354 10.30 15.59 -8.35
CA ASN A 354 11.27 14.51 -8.33
C ASN A 354 12.26 14.63 -7.18
N ARG A 355 12.74 15.85 -6.91
CA ARG A 355 13.73 16.13 -5.87
C ARG A 355 13.44 17.44 -5.14
N VAL A 356 13.58 17.41 -3.82
CA VAL A 356 13.77 18.61 -2.98
C VAL A 356 15.13 18.49 -2.30
N THR A 357 15.88 19.59 -2.16
CA THR A 357 17.08 19.60 -1.31
C THR A 357 17.43 21.00 -0.81
N TRP A 358 17.98 21.09 0.40
CA TRP A 358 18.52 22.30 1.00
C TRP A 358 19.91 22.65 0.44
N SER A 359 20.19 23.95 0.35
CA SER A 359 21.56 24.45 0.27
C SER A 359 22.32 24.14 1.57
N PRO A 360 23.66 23.97 1.56
CA PRO A 360 24.38 23.50 2.76
C PRO A 360 24.37 24.44 3.97
N ASP A 361 24.12 25.74 3.77
CA ASP A 361 23.85 26.71 4.84
C ASP A 361 22.37 26.74 5.29
N GLY A 362 21.46 26.20 4.48
CA GLY A 362 20.02 26.12 4.75
C GLY A 362 19.23 27.40 4.46
N THR A 363 19.86 28.43 3.90
CA THR A 363 19.17 29.70 3.57
C THR A 363 18.32 29.59 2.30
N LEU A 364 18.72 28.73 1.37
CA LEU A 364 17.97 28.36 0.17
C LEU A 364 17.58 26.87 0.20
N PHE A 365 16.52 26.52 -0.52
CA PHE A 365 16.32 25.15 -1.02
C PHE A 365 15.83 25.17 -2.46
N GLY A 366 16.04 24.06 -3.17
CA GLY A 366 15.63 23.89 -4.55
C GLY A 366 14.66 22.73 -4.73
N VAL A 367 13.83 22.84 -5.76
CA VAL A 367 12.78 21.88 -6.13
C VAL A 367 12.85 21.59 -7.62
N ALA A 368 13.08 20.33 -7.97
CA ALA A 368 13.09 19.84 -9.36
C ALA A 368 11.81 19.05 -9.66
N TYR A 369 11.13 19.43 -10.75
CA TYR A 369 9.84 18.86 -11.15
C TYR A 369 9.98 17.86 -12.31
N THR A 370 8.93 17.07 -12.55
CA THR A 370 8.78 16.24 -13.77
C THR A 370 8.52 17.05 -15.05
N LYS A 371 8.62 18.38 -14.97
CA LYS A 371 8.62 19.30 -16.11
C LYS A 371 10.00 19.97 -16.19
N HIS A 372 10.21 20.70 -17.27
CA HIS A 372 11.40 21.48 -17.63
C HIS A 372 11.98 22.44 -16.56
N VAL A 373 11.30 22.64 -15.42
CA VAL A 373 11.52 23.76 -14.50
C VAL A 373 12.17 23.32 -13.18
N VAL A 374 13.09 24.13 -12.68
CA VAL A 374 13.56 24.11 -11.28
C VAL A 374 13.17 25.42 -10.62
N GLN A 375 12.67 25.34 -9.38
CA GLN A 375 12.37 26.51 -8.55
C GLN A 375 13.25 26.51 -7.30
N ILE A 376 13.81 27.67 -6.97
CA ILE A 376 14.65 27.91 -5.79
C ILE A 376 13.93 28.92 -4.90
N TYR A 377 13.85 28.62 -3.62
CA TYR A 377 13.22 29.46 -2.62
C TYR A 377 14.24 29.88 -1.56
N SER A 378 14.10 31.10 -1.02
CA SER A 378 14.79 31.49 0.21
C SER A 378 13.88 31.30 1.42
N TYR A 379 14.46 30.80 2.51
CA TYR A 379 13.76 30.50 3.74
C TYR A 379 14.41 31.27 4.90
N HIS A 380 13.60 32.00 5.66
CA HIS A 380 14.09 32.88 6.73
C HIS A 380 13.59 32.50 8.13
N GLY A 381 12.98 31.32 8.27
CA GLY A 381 12.39 30.81 9.51
C GLY A 381 10.89 31.05 9.60
N GLY A 382 10.20 30.26 10.43
CA GLY A 382 8.74 30.29 10.51
C GLY A 382 8.10 29.97 9.16
N ASP A 383 7.16 30.80 8.74
CA ASP A 383 6.43 30.75 7.48
C ASP A 383 7.03 31.62 6.35
N ASP A 384 8.13 32.35 6.60
CA ASP A 384 8.74 33.26 5.61
C ASP A 384 9.49 32.50 4.50
N LEU A 385 8.72 32.07 3.49
CA LEU A 385 9.19 31.41 2.26
C LEU A 385 9.03 32.30 1.03
N ARG A 386 10.15 32.78 0.50
CA ARG A 386 10.19 33.72 -0.64
C ARG A 386 10.61 33.02 -1.92
N ASN A 387 10.06 33.47 -3.04
CA ASN A 387 10.51 33.08 -4.38
C ASN A 387 11.89 33.69 -4.63
N HIS A 388 12.88 32.89 -5.03
CA HIS A 388 14.25 33.36 -5.26
C HIS A 388 14.66 33.25 -6.74
N LEU A 389 14.62 32.06 -7.33
CA LEU A 389 14.88 31.85 -8.77
C LEU A 389 13.95 30.79 -9.38
N GLU A 390 13.60 30.97 -10.64
CA GLU A 390 12.84 30.01 -11.45
C GLU A 390 13.61 29.81 -12.77
N ILE A 391 13.90 28.56 -13.14
CA ILE A 391 14.89 28.20 -14.18
C ILE A 391 14.32 27.15 -15.13
N GLU A 392 14.33 27.43 -16.44
CA GLU A 392 14.12 26.41 -17.49
C GLU A 392 15.37 25.54 -17.63
N ALA A 393 15.43 24.48 -16.83
CA ALA A 393 16.64 23.71 -16.65
C ALA A 393 16.88 22.69 -17.79
N HIS A 394 15.88 21.87 -18.14
CA HIS A 394 16.06 20.74 -19.08
C HIS A 394 14.94 20.62 -20.12
N ALA A 395 15.24 19.99 -21.26
CA ALA A 395 14.24 19.64 -22.27
C ALA A 395 13.54 18.31 -21.90
N GLY A 396 12.72 18.34 -20.85
CA GLY A 396 11.95 17.23 -20.31
C GLY A 396 11.88 17.27 -18.78
N SER A 397 11.65 16.13 -18.13
CA SER A 397 11.74 15.98 -16.67
C SER A 397 13.14 16.34 -16.14
N VAL A 398 13.18 17.09 -15.04
CA VAL A 398 14.40 17.27 -14.22
C VAL A 398 14.40 16.19 -13.15
N ASN A 399 15.38 15.29 -13.21
CA ASN A 399 15.34 14.03 -12.45
C ASN A 399 15.99 14.17 -11.06
N ASP A 400 17.07 14.96 -10.95
CA ASP A 400 17.80 15.18 -9.70
C ASP A 400 18.41 16.59 -9.66
N LEU A 401 18.74 17.01 -8.44
CA LEU A 401 19.09 18.37 -8.06
C LEU A 401 20.06 18.35 -6.87
N ALA A 402 21.17 19.05 -6.97
CA ALA A 402 22.14 19.17 -5.88
C ALA A 402 22.80 20.56 -5.84
N PHE A 403 23.06 21.08 -4.65
CA PHE A 403 23.87 22.29 -4.47
C PHE A 403 25.37 21.94 -4.42
N SER A 404 26.20 22.87 -4.88
CA SER A 404 27.67 22.75 -4.88
C SER A 404 28.32 24.13 -4.75
N TYR A 405 29.60 24.19 -4.40
CA TYR A 405 30.36 25.45 -4.31
C TYR A 405 31.57 25.49 -5.29
N PRO A 406 31.40 25.29 -6.62
CA PRO A 406 32.48 25.38 -7.58
C PRO A 406 33.19 26.74 -7.47
N ASN A 407 34.52 26.73 -7.32
CA ASN A 407 35.34 27.93 -7.10
C ASN A 407 34.86 28.82 -5.93
N LYS A 408 34.18 28.24 -4.92
CA LYS A 408 33.52 28.91 -3.77
C LYS A 408 32.24 29.70 -4.10
N GLN A 409 31.76 29.65 -5.34
CA GLN A 409 30.49 30.25 -5.78
C GLN A 409 29.36 29.24 -5.57
N LEU A 410 28.23 29.63 -4.94
CA LEU A 410 27.10 28.72 -4.76
C LEU A 410 26.43 28.46 -6.11
N CYS A 411 26.43 27.20 -6.53
CA CYS A 411 25.81 26.76 -7.78
C CYS A 411 24.86 25.57 -7.56
N ILE A 412 23.89 25.48 -8.45
CA ILE A 412 22.90 24.40 -8.53
C ILE A 412 23.31 23.49 -9.69
N VAL A 413 23.39 22.19 -9.45
CA VAL A 413 23.62 21.15 -10.46
C VAL A 413 22.30 20.44 -10.73
N THR A 414 21.90 20.36 -12.01
CA THR A 414 20.65 19.74 -12.47
C THR A 414 20.94 18.67 -13.52
N CYS A 415 20.11 17.64 -13.59
CA CYS A 415 20.14 16.66 -14.68
C CYS A 415 18.73 16.20 -15.10
N GLY A 416 18.57 15.69 -16.32
CA GLY A 416 17.24 15.36 -16.83
C GLY A 416 17.18 14.49 -18.09
N GLU A 417 15.99 14.45 -18.68
CA GLU A 417 15.66 13.64 -19.87
C GLU A 417 16.41 14.04 -21.15
N ASP A 418 16.87 15.29 -21.24
CA ASP A 418 17.69 15.78 -22.35
C ASP A 418 19.13 15.22 -22.37
N LYS A 419 19.46 14.31 -21.43
CA LYS A 419 20.75 13.65 -21.23
C LYS A 419 21.88 14.59 -20.76
N LEU A 420 21.59 15.85 -20.47
CA LEU A 420 22.58 16.83 -20.05
C LEU A 420 22.71 16.89 -18.53
N ILE A 421 23.87 17.34 -18.07
CA ILE A 421 24.03 17.93 -16.72
C ILE A 421 24.33 19.40 -16.91
N LYS A 422 23.64 20.27 -16.17
CA LYS A 422 23.79 21.72 -16.26
C LYS A 422 24.09 22.29 -14.89
N VAL A 423 24.87 23.36 -14.86
CA VAL A 423 25.25 24.05 -13.63
C VAL A 423 24.86 25.51 -13.75
N TRP A 424 24.17 26.01 -12.73
CA TRP A 424 23.58 27.35 -12.69
C TRP A 424 24.12 28.09 -11.47
N ASP A 425 24.41 29.37 -11.62
CA ASP A 425 24.70 30.23 -10.47
C ASP A 425 23.43 30.43 -9.62
N ALA A 426 23.53 30.20 -8.32
CA ALA A 426 22.37 30.19 -7.42
C ALA A 426 21.88 31.58 -7.00
N VAL A 427 22.51 32.67 -7.45
CA VAL A 427 22.13 34.05 -7.13
C VAL A 427 21.47 34.75 -8.32
N THR A 428 21.95 34.46 -9.53
CA THR A 428 21.55 35.09 -10.79
C THR A 428 20.74 34.18 -11.72
N GLY A 429 20.73 32.86 -11.47
CA GLY A 429 20.16 31.87 -12.37
C GLY A 429 20.98 31.65 -13.65
N ALA A 430 22.13 32.32 -13.82
CA ALA A 430 22.92 32.24 -15.04
C ALA A 430 23.58 30.85 -15.21
N LYS A 431 23.39 30.22 -16.38
CA LYS A 431 23.98 28.92 -16.71
C LYS A 431 25.50 29.04 -16.88
N GLN A 432 26.26 28.37 -16.03
CA GLN A 432 27.73 28.39 -15.99
C GLN A 432 28.35 27.24 -16.80
N PHE A 433 27.84 26.01 -16.65
CA PHE A 433 28.39 24.82 -17.31
C PHE A 433 27.28 24.00 -17.99
N THR A 434 27.66 23.21 -19.00
CA THR A 434 26.78 22.24 -19.67
C THR A 434 27.63 21.06 -20.11
N PHE A 435 27.32 19.89 -19.56
CA PHE A 435 28.07 18.67 -19.80
C PHE A 435 27.29 17.74 -20.74
N GLU A 436 27.92 17.42 -21.86
CA GLU A 436 27.45 16.51 -22.89
C GLU A 436 28.27 15.21 -22.88
N GLY A 437 27.66 14.07 -23.22
CA GLY A 437 28.36 12.78 -23.34
C GLY A 437 27.70 11.58 -22.64
N HIS A 438 26.52 11.74 -22.03
CA HIS A 438 25.65 10.61 -21.66
C HIS A 438 24.72 10.25 -22.83
N GLU A 439 24.58 8.96 -23.10
CA GLU A 439 23.76 8.44 -24.22
C GLU A 439 22.31 8.11 -23.83
N ALA A 440 22.02 8.05 -22.53
CA ALA A 440 20.69 7.89 -21.94
C ALA A 440 20.35 9.08 -21.01
N PRO A 441 19.06 9.29 -20.66
CA PRO A 441 18.66 10.26 -19.64
C PRO A 441 19.48 10.14 -18.35
N VAL A 442 19.86 11.28 -17.77
CA VAL A 442 20.64 11.31 -16.54
C VAL A 442 19.68 11.30 -15.35
N TYR A 443 19.86 10.33 -14.46
CA TYR A 443 18.93 10.06 -13.37
C TYR A 443 19.34 10.72 -12.05
N SER A 444 20.63 10.76 -11.72
CA SER A 444 21.12 11.34 -10.45
C SER A 444 22.45 12.08 -10.62
N VAL A 445 22.68 13.10 -9.80
CA VAL A 445 23.91 13.89 -9.73
C VAL A 445 24.43 14.01 -8.30
N CYS A 446 25.72 13.75 -8.13
CA CYS A 446 26.42 13.81 -6.85
C CYS A 446 27.68 14.71 -7.01
N PRO A 447 27.54 16.04 -6.83
CA PRO A 447 28.67 16.96 -6.74
C PRO A 447 29.47 16.71 -5.46
N HIS A 448 30.80 16.75 -5.56
CA HIS A 448 31.69 16.60 -4.41
C HIS A 448 33.00 17.37 -4.60
N PHE A 449 33.79 17.46 -3.52
CA PHE A 449 35.16 17.96 -3.57
C PHE A 449 36.09 17.05 -2.78
N LYS A 450 37.31 16.88 -3.29
CA LYS A 450 38.37 16.12 -2.63
C LYS A 450 39.67 16.90 -2.72
N GLU A 451 40.29 17.16 -1.57
CA GLU A 451 41.47 18.02 -1.42
C GLU A 451 41.21 19.43 -1.99
N THR A 452 41.60 19.68 -3.25
CA THR A 452 41.33 20.94 -3.98
C THR A 452 40.54 20.73 -5.28
N ILE A 453 40.23 19.49 -5.65
CA ILE A 453 39.56 19.15 -6.92
C ILE A 453 38.05 19.05 -6.67
N GLN A 454 37.28 19.75 -7.48
CA GLN A 454 35.81 19.76 -7.43
C GLN A 454 35.28 19.07 -8.67
N PHE A 455 34.35 18.14 -8.47
CA PHE A 455 33.83 17.27 -9.53
C PHE A 455 32.36 16.92 -9.30
N ILE A 456 31.73 16.38 -10.34
CA ILE A 456 30.39 15.81 -10.29
C ILE A 456 30.49 14.34 -10.69
N PHE A 457 29.92 13.43 -9.89
CA PHE A 457 29.50 12.12 -10.39
C PHE A 457 28.08 12.21 -10.90
N SER A 458 27.76 11.50 -11.99
CA SER A 458 26.37 11.38 -12.45
C SER A 458 26.07 10.00 -13.02
N THR A 459 24.81 9.60 -12.90
CA THR A 459 24.30 8.30 -13.34
C THR A 459 23.28 8.46 -14.46
N ALA A 460 23.27 7.55 -15.42
CA ALA A 460 22.24 7.48 -16.46
C ALA A 460 21.42 6.18 -16.35
N ILE A 461 20.23 6.17 -16.98
CA ILE A 461 19.26 5.06 -16.88
C ILE A 461 19.81 3.73 -17.46
N ASP A 462 20.78 3.80 -18.38
CA ASP A 462 21.50 2.63 -18.92
C ASP A 462 22.53 2.00 -17.94
N GLY A 463 22.70 2.62 -16.78
CA GLY A 463 23.68 2.25 -15.76
C GLY A 463 25.06 2.88 -15.96
N LYS A 464 25.24 3.84 -16.88
CA LYS A 464 26.53 4.55 -16.99
C LYS A 464 26.73 5.54 -15.85
N ILE A 465 27.89 5.43 -15.20
CA ILE A 465 28.40 6.39 -14.22
C ILE A 465 29.50 7.19 -14.88
N LYS A 466 29.44 8.52 -14.81
CA LYS A 466 30.49 9.42 -15.34
C LYS A 466 30.96 10.43 -14.31
N ALA A 467 32.25 10.75 -14.37
CA ALA A 467 32.88 11.79 -13.57
C ALA A 467 33.18 13.03 -14.42
N TRP A 468 32.88 14.22 -13.92
CA TRP A 468 32.99 15.50 -14.64
C TRP A 468 33.76 16.51 -13.80
N LEU A 469 34.59 17.34 -14.43
CA LEU A 469 35.23 18.50 -13.81
C LEU A 469 34.54 19.79 -14.28
N TYR A 470 34.64 20.86 -13.49
CA TYR A 470 34.07 22.18 -13.82
C TYR A 470 34.90 22.93 -14.89
N ASP A 471 35.08 22.31 -16.05
CA ASP A 471 35.90 22.78 -17.18
C ASP A 471 35.24 22.58 -18.57
N ASN A 472 34.04 22.01 -18.63
CA ASN A 472 33.30 21.62 -19.84
C ASN A 472 34.05 20.65 -20.80
N MET A 473 35.17 20.03 -20.42
CA MET A 473 35.97 19.15 -21.28
C MET A 473 35.42 17.69 -21.39
N GLY A 474 34.12 17.50 -21.19
CA GLY A 474 33.46 16.19 -21.19
C GLY A 474 33.77 15.32 -19.96
N SER A 475 33.31 14.07 -19.98
CA SER A 475 33.50 13.12 -18.88
C SER A 475 34.95 12.67 -18.77
N ARG A 476 35.56 12.84 -17.60
CA ARG A 476 36.93 12.43 -17.30
C ARG A 476 37.08 10.92 -17.07
N VAL A 477 36.02 10.28 -16.58
CA VAL A 477 35.96 8.82 -16.37
C VAL A 477 34.56 8.31 -16.71
N ASP A 478 34.49 7.06 -17.16
CA ASP A 478 33.29 6.30 -17.51
C ASP A 478 33.36 4.93 -16.83
N TYR A 479 32.35 4.59 -16.05
CA TYR A 479 32.20 3.30 -15.37
C TYR A 479 30.82 2.70 -15.66
N ASP A 480 30.72 1.37 -15.70
CA ASP A 480 29.44 0.67 -15.73
C ASP A 480 28.99 0.33 -14.31
N ALA A 481 27.81 0.80 -13.91
CA ALA A 481 27.17 0.38 -12.68
C ALA A 481 26.80 -1.12 -12.76
N PRO A 482 26.89 -1.88 -11.64
CA PRO A 482 26.51 -3.29 -11.61
C PRO A 482 25.13 -3.54 -12.24
N GLY A 483 25.04 -4.50 -13.16
CA GLY A 483 23.75 -4.95 -13.69
C GLY A 483 23.01 -4.02 -14.66
N HIS A 484 23.54 -2.83 -15.01
CA HIS A 484 22.98 -1.91 -16.01
C HIS A 484 21.50 -1.51 -15.82
N SER A 485 21.20 -0.75 -14.76
CA SER A 485 19.93 -0.04 -14.60
C SER A 485 20.13 1.20 -13.71
N SER A 486 19.07 2.00 -13.55
CA SER A 486 19.09 3.31 -12.92
C SER A 486 19.62 3.27 -11.49
N THR A 487 20.60 4.13 -11.21
CA THR A 487 21.28 4.23 -9.91
C THR A 487 21.22 5.64 -9.35
N THR A 488 21.12 5.80 -8.03
CA THR A 488 21.43 7.07 -7.34
C THR A 488 22.76 6.93 -6.59
N MET A 489 23.50 8.04 -6.48
CA MET A 489 24.83 8.08 -5.87
C MET A 489 24.87 9.09 -4.72
N ALA A 490 25.54 8.71 -3.63
CA ALA A 490 25.76 9.57 -2.49
C ALA A 490 27.13 9.29 -1.87
N TYR A 491 27.80 10.34 -1.39
CA TYR A 491 28.85 10.21 -0.38
C TYR A 491 28.22 9.99 0.99
N ASN A 492 28.95 9.33 1.88
CA ASN A 492 28.64 9.40 3.30
C ASN A 492 28.83 10.82 3.88
N ALA A 493 28.22 11.11 5.03
CA ALA A 493 28.19 12.45 5.63
C ALA A 493 29.56 13.02 6.08
N ASP A 494 30.66 12.26 5.97
CA ASP A 494 32.04 12.75 6.14
C ASP A 494 32.79 12.99 4.80
N GLY A 495 32.20 12.61 3.66
CA GLY A 495 32.75 12.82 2.33
C GLY A 495 33.87 11.86 1.92
N THR A 496 34.14 10.79 2.69
CA THR A 496 35.29 9.90 2.43
C THR A 496 34.97 8.64 1.63
N ARG A 497 33.69 8.26 1.48
CA ARG A 497 33.27 6.99 0.88
C ARG A 497 32.03 7.15 -0.02
N LEU A 498 32.17 6.71 -1.26
CA LEU A 498 31.17 6.80 -2.31
C LEU A 498 30.31 5.53 -2.41
N PHE A 499 29.00 5.72 -2.43
CA PHE A 499 28.00 4.66 -2.56
C PHE A 499 27.13 4.85 -3.81
N SER A 500 26.64 3.75 -4.39
CA SER A 500 25.54 3.76 -5.34
C SER A 500 24.51 2.68 -5.04
N CYS A 501 23.23 3.03 -5.14
CA CYS A 501 22.10 2.11 -5.05
C CYS A 501 21.36 2.06 -6.38
N GLY A 502 20.91 0.88 -6.80
CA GLY A 502 20.07 0.70 -7.99
C GLY A 502 19.51 -0.71 -8.09
N THR A 503 18.96 -1.03 -9.27
CA THR A 503 18.55 -2.40 -9.63
C THR A 503 19.45 -2.95 -10.73
N ASN A 504 19.47 -4.28 -10.92
CA ASN A 504 20.02 -4.92 -12.12
C ASN A 504 18.93 -5.19 -13.17
N LYS A 505 19.32 -5.65 -14.36
CA LYS A 505 18.42 -6.08 -15.46
C LYS A 505 17.47 -7.21 -15.06
N GLU A 506 17.81 -7.96 -14.04
CA GLU A 506 17.05 -9.08 -13.49
C GLU A 506 15.98 -8.65 -12.46
N GLY A 507 16.02 -7.39 -12.01
CA GLY A 507 15.08 -6.78 -11.05
C GLY A 507 15.50 -6.86 -9.58
N GLU A 508 16.71 -7.36 -9.29
CA GLU A 508 17.28 -7.40 -7.93
C GLU A 508 17.89 -6.04 -7.57
N SER A 509 17.64 -5.58 -6.35
CA SER A 509 18.19 -4.34 -5.81
C SER A 509 19.58 -4.56 -5.20
N TYR A 510 20.49 -3.60 -5.36
CA TYR A 510 21.83 -3.63 -4.77
C TYR A 510 22.26 -2.26 -4.23
N ILE A 511 23.15 -2.29 -3.23
CA ILE A 511 23.98 -1.16 -2.85
C ILE A 511 25.45 -1.59 -2.91
N VAL A 512 26.30 -0.74 -3.46
CA VAL A 512 27.75 -0.93 -3.52
C VAL A 512 28.51 0.29 -2.99
N GLU A 513 29.64 0.03 -2.34
CA GLU A 513 30.69 1.01 -2.07
C GLU A 513 31.72 0.93 -3.20
N TRP A 514 32.17 2.09 -3.69
CA TRP A 514 33.19 2.20 -4.74
C TRP A 514 34.59 2.45 -4.17
N ASN A 515 35.61 1.94 -4.83
CA ASN A 515 36.97 2.44 -4.68
C ASN A 515 37.23 3.52 -5.73
N GLU A 516 37.18 4.79 -5.31
CA GLU A 516 37.35 5.97 -6.18
C GLU A 516 38.63 5.93 -7.03
N SER A 517 39.73 5.40 -6.51
CA SER A 517 41.03 5.39 -7.21
C SER A 517 41.19 4.25 -8.21
N GLU A 518 40.39 3.19 -8.10
CA GLU A 518 40.44 2.02 -8.98
C GLU A 518 39.25 1.94 -9.94
N GLY A 519 38.16 2.68 -9.68
CA GLY A 519 36.91 2.57 -10.43
C GLY A 519 36.16 1.26 -10.20
N ALA A 520 36.54 0.50 -9.17
CA ALA A 520 36.02 -0.83 -8.88
C ALA A 520 35.02 -0.83 -7.71
N VAL A 521 34.13 -1.82 -7.69
CA VAL A 521 33.28 -2.09 -6.51
C VAL A 521 34.16 -2.66 -5.40
N LYS A 522 34.17 -1.95 -4.26
CA LYS A 522 34.96 -2.28 -3.06
C LYS A 522 34.18 -3.19 -2.09
N ARG A 523 32.87 -2.96 -1.95
CA ARG A 523 31.94 -3.79 -1.16
C ARG A 523 30.57 -3.82 -1.83
N THR A 524 29.86 -4.94 -1.74
CA THR A 524 28.44 -5.08 -2.09
C THR A 524 27.68 -5.46 -0.84
N TYR A 525 26.58 -4.78 -0.52
CA TYR A 525 25.80 -5.02 0.71
C TYR A 525 24.66 -6.02 0.45
N ASN A 526 24.57 -7.05 1.29
CA ASN A 526 23.64 -8.16 1.16
C ASN A 526 22.39 -7.95 2.02
N GLY A 527 21.22 -8.40 1.52
CA GLY A 527 19.94 -8.37 2.26
C GLY A 527 18.82 -7.56 1.58
N LEU A 528 19.10 -6.94 0.44
CA LEU A 528 18.10 -6.27 -0.40
C LEU A 528 17.24 -7.28 -1.19
N GLY A 529 16.07 -6.81 -1.60
CA GLY A 529 15.05 -7.60 -2.28
C GLY A 529 15.42 -8.02 -3.70
N LYS A 530 14.99 -9.23 -4.08
CA LYS A 530 15.24 -9.80 -5.42
C LYS A 530 14.29 -9.29 -6.49
N ARG A 531 13.24 -8.54 -6.11
CA ARG A 531 12.23 -7.95 -7.02
C ARG A 531 11.65 -6.69 -6.40
N SER A 532 12.41 -5.59 -6.39
CA SER A 532 11.82 -4.29 -6.03
C SER A 532 10.90 -3.81 -7.16
N VAL A 533 9.79 -3.18 -6.78
CA VAL A 533 8.84 -2.55 -7.72
C VAL A 533 9.26 -1.11 -8.05
N GLY A 534 10.14 -0.51 -7.23
CA GLY A 534 10.69 0.84 -7.43
C GLY A 534 12.21 0.90 -7.25
N ILE A 535 12.77 2.09 -7.46
CA ILE A 535 14.19 2.35 -7.18
C ILE A 535 14.34 2.53 -5.66
N VAL A 536 15.15 1.67 -5.04
CA VAL A 536 15.45 1.70 -3.60
C VAL A 536 16.18 3.01 -3.27
N GLN A 537 15.57 3.83 -2.41
CA GLN A 537 16.25 5.00 -1.85
C GLN A 537 17.10 4.58 -0.66
N PHE A 538 18.28 5.18 -0.53
CA PHE A 538 19.21 4.93 0.55
C PHE A 538 19.72 6.24 1.12
N ASP A 539 20.16 6.20 2.37
CA ASP A 539 20.86 7.33 2.99
C ASP A 539 21.90 6.83 4.00
N THR A 540 22.79 7.73 4.42
CA THR A 540 23.91 7.43 5.31
C THR A 540 23.90 8.32 6.54
N THR A 541 24.20 7.73 7.69
CA THR A 541 24.54 8.50 8.88
C THR A 541 25.99 8.97 8.82
N LYS A 542 26.32 9.95 9.66
CA LYS A 542 27.71 10.27 10.04
C LYS A 542 28.39 9.14 10.84
N ASN A 543 27.61 8.26 11.47
CA ASN A 543 28.06 7.29 12.47
C ASN A 543 28.06 5.86 11.90
N ARG A 544 28.87 5.58 10.86
CA ARG A 544 29.12 4.21 10.35
C ARG A 544 27.89 3.42 9.87
N PHE A 545 26.68 3.97 9.83
CA PHE A 545 25.48 3.24 9.43
C PHE A 545 24.90 3.72 8.11
N LEU A 546 24.59 2.74 7.25
CA LEU A 546 23.88 2.87 5.97
C LEU A 546 22.45 2.36 6.16
N ALA A 547 21.44 3.04 5.61
CA ALA A 547 20.07 2.56 5.59
C ALA A 547 19.48 2.60 4.17
N ALA A 548 18.50 1.74 3.90
CA ALA A 548 17.79 1.69 2.62
C ALA A 548 16.32 1.31 2.81
N GLY A 549 15.45 1.91 1.99
CA GLY A 549 14.02 1.61 1.92
C GLY A 549 13.71 0.53 0.90
N ASP A 550 13.39 -0.68 1.35
CA ASP A 550 13.26 -1.87 0.48
C ASP A 550 12.34 -2.94 1.09
N GLU A 551 11.52 -3.58 0.25
CA GLU A 551 10.55 -4.63 0.62
C GLU A 551 9.61 -4.25 1.77
N PHE A 552 9.06 -3.03 1.75
CA PHE A 552 8.18 -2.48 2.81
C PHE A 552 8.85 -2.31 4.19
N LEU A 553 10.19 -2.32 4.24
CA LEU A 553 11.00 -2.18 5.45
C LEU A 553 12.06 -1.08 5.27
N VAL A 554 12.58 -0.60 6.40
CA VAL A 554 13.89 0.06 6.45
C VAL A 554 14.94 -0.98 6.84
N LYS A 555 15.93 -1.18 5.98
CA LYS A 555 17.04 -2.12 6.16
C LYS A 555 18.30 -1.32 6.52
N PHE A 556 19.09 -1.79 7.49
CA PHE A 556 20.29 -1.11 7.98
C PHE A 556 21.54 -2.00 7.90
N TRP A 557 22.69 -1.40 7.60
CA TRP A 557 24.00 -2.04 7.58
C TRP A 557 25.02 -1.24 8.39
N ASP A 558 25.93 -1.94 9.06
CA ASP A 558 27.21 -1.36 9.45
C ASP A 558 28.08 -1.20 8.19
N MET A 559 28.69 -0.04 8.02
CA MET A 559 29.44 0.34 6.83
C MET A 559 30.67 -0.51 6.52
N ASP A 560 31.17 -1.32 7.47
CA ASP A 560 32.22 -2.31 7.20
C ASP A 560 31.70 -3.75 7.11
N SER A 561 30.42 -3.97 7.42
CA SER A 561 29.74 -5.25 7.26
C SER A 561 28.98 -5.32 5.94
N VAL A 562 29.37 -6.27 5.10
CA VAL A 562 28.58 -6.71 3.93
C VAL A 562 27.22 -7.28 4.35
N ASN A 563 27.10 -7.81 5.57
CA ASN A 563 25.87 -8.42 6.07
C ASN A 563 24.94 -7.37 6.72
N LEU A 564 23.65 -7.51 6.45
CA LEU A 564 22.54 -6.78 7.07
C LEU A 564 22.64 -6.80 8.60
N LEU A 565 22.54 -5.62 9.23
CA LEU A 565 22.68 -5.43 10.67
C LEU A 565 21.33 -5.56 11.39
N THR A 566 20.28 -4.94 10.86
CA THR A 566 18.93 -4.95 11.43
C THR A 566 17.90 -4.51 10.37
N THR A 567 16.65 -4.89 10.57
CA THR A 567 15.49 -4.38 9.82
C THR A 567 14.51 -3.69 10.78
N VAL A 568 13.78 -2.69 10.29
CA VAL A 568 12.74 -1.98 11.02
C VAL A 568 11.54 -1.83 10.08
N ASP A 569 10.36 -2.26 10.52
CA ASP A 569 9.08 -2.11 9.80
C ASP A 569 8.41 -0.75 10.07
N ALA A 570 8.90 -0.02 11.07
CA ALA A 570 8.44 1.29 11.49
C ALA A 570 6.94 1.33 11.84
N ASP A 571 6.46 0.37 12.64
CA ASP A 571 5.03 0.16 12.93
C ASP A 571 4.19 -0.08 11.65
N GLY A 572 4.80 -0.69 10.64
CA GLY A 572 4.21 -1.05 9.36
C GLY A 572 3.76 0.12 8.47
N GLY A 573 3.11 -0.22 7.36
CA GLY A 573 2.49 0.76 6.46
C GLY A 573 3.45 1.48 5.51
N LEU A 574 4.72 1.09 5.42
CA LEU A 574 5.66 1.61 4.42
C LEU A 574 5.35 1.08 3.00
N PRO A 575 5.58 1.85 1.92
CA PRO A 575 5.48 1.37 0.54
C PRO A 575 6.63 0.42 0.18
N ALA A 576 6.59 -0.20 -1.01
CA ALA A 576 7.59 -1.19 -1.44
C ALA A 576 9.03 -0.64 -1.51
N SER A 577 9.18 0.68 -1.75
CA SER A 577 10.46 1.39 -1.79
C SER A 577 10.27 2.78 -1.14
N PRO A 578 10.30 2.90 0.20
CA PRO A 578 10.08 4.18 0.87
C PRO A 578 11.21 5.17 0.59
N CYS A 579 10.82 6.43 0.40
CA CYS A 579 11.74 7.56 0.53
C CYS A 579 12.21 7.63 1.99
N ILE A 580 13.53 7.67 2.19
CA ILE A 580 14.15 7.80 3.51
C ILE A 580 15.19 8.91 3.52
N ARG A 581 15.34 9.57 4.69
CA ARG A 581 16.36 10.60 4.89
C ARG A 581 16.81 10.68 6.35
N PHE A 582 18.11 10.63 6.62
CA PHE A 582 18.64 10.95 7.94
C PHE A 582 18.69 12.46 8.17
N ASN A 583 18.59 12.90 9.42
CA ASN A 583 19.15 14.20 9.78
C ASN A 583 20.69 14.13 9.83
N LYS A 584 21.35 15.29 9.80
CA LYS A 584 22.82 15.44 9.65
C LYS A 584 23.65 14.66 10.69
N GLU A 585 23.08 14.41 11.86
CA GLU A 585 23.68 13.71 12.98
C GLU A 585 23.33 12.21 13.04
N GLY A 586 22.36 11.75 12.23
CA GLY A 586 21.88 10.37 12.19
C GLY A 586 20.95 9.98 13.36
N ILE A 587 20.51 10.94 14.18
CA ILE A 587 19.68 10.70 15.37
C ILE A 587 18.17 10.68 15.07
N LEU A 588 17.77 11.27 13.93
CA LEU A 588 16.42 11.18 13.35
C LEU A 588 16.50 10.60 11.93
N LEU A 589 15.47 9.86 11.54
CA LEU A 589 15.29 9.28 10.21
C LEU A 589 13.83 9.47 9.78
N ALA A 590 13.60 10.22 8.71
CA ALA A 590 12.29 10.38 8.08
C ALA A 590 12.04 9.25 7.06
N VAL A 591 10.82 8.72 7.00
CA VAL A 591 10.42 7.58 6.17
C VAL A 591 9.01 7.81 5.61
N SER A 592 8.81 7.76 4.30
CA SER A 592 7.48 7.89 3.66
C SER A 592 6.58 6.66 3.89
N THR A 593 5.27 6.84 4.01
CA THR A 593 4.26 5.78 4.20
C THR A 593 3.30 5.62 3.01
N ASN A 594 2.56 4.50 2.95
CA ASN A 594 1.53 4.21 1.92
C ASN A 594 0.30 5.12 2.04
N ASP A 595 -0.03 5.57 3.25
CA ASP A 595 -1.17 6.44 3.55
C ASP A 595 -0.81 7.93 3.41
N ASN A 596 0.10 8.23 2.48
CA ASN A 596 0.54 9.58 2.14
C ASN A 596 0.97 10.39 3.36
N GLY A 597 1.89 9.82 4.14
CA GLY A 597 2.46 10.42 5.34
C GLY A 597 3.97 10.21 5.45
N ILE A 598 4.53 10.68 6.56
CA ILE A 598 5.94 10.51 6.93
C ILE A 598 6.01 10.05 8.38
N LYS A 599 6.67 8.93 8.64
CA LYS A 599 7.09 8.53 9.98
C LYS A 599 8.48 9.08 10.28
N ILE A 600 8.66 9.63 11.48
CA ILE A 600 9.97 9.98 12.02
C ILE A 600 10.36 8.90 13.01
N LEU A 601 11.49 8.26 12.74
CA LEU A 601 12.16 7.33 13.66
C LEU A 601 13.27 8.10 14.38
N ALA A 602 13.50 7.77 15.64
CA ALA A 602 14.52 8.39 16.48
C ALA A 602 15.29 7.35 17.29
N ASN A 603 16.53 7.69 17.62
CA ASN A 603 17.32 7.01 18.64
C ASN A 603 17.10 7.70 20.02
N PRO A 604 17.71 7.25 21.13
CA PRO A 604 17.55 7.87 22.44
C PRO A 604 17.87 9.38 22.48
N ASP A 605 18.83 9.85 21.69
CA ASP A 605 19.19 11.28 21.60
C ASP A 605 18.23 12.08 20.72
N GLY A 606 17.70 11.50 19.64
CA GLY A 606 16.60 12.08 18.88
C GLY A 606 15.33 12.26 19.71
N ILE A 607 15.00 11.27 20.57
CA ILE A 607 13.89 11.37 21.54
C ILE A 607 14.13 12.50 22.54
N ARG A 608 15.37 12.66 23.04
CA ARG A 608 15.76 13.75 23.95
C ARG A 608 15.69 15.12 23.28
N LEU A 609 16.12 15.23 22.02
CA LEU A 609 16.06 16.46 21.23
C LEU A 609 14.60 16.94 21.09
N LEU A 610 13.70 16.07 20.60
CA LEU A 610 12.30 16.42 20.38
C LEU A 610 11.61 16.85 21.68
N ARG A 611 11.76 16.06 22.76
CA ARG A 611 11.23 16.43 24.10
C ARG A 611 11.79 17.76 24.63
N THR A 612 13.01 18.14 24.26
CA THR A 612 13.62 19.42 24.69
C THR A 612 12.99 20.61 23.96
N MET A 613 12.45 20.41 22.75
CA MET A 613 11.73 21.42 21.99
C MET A 613 10.24 21.48 22.35
N GLU A 614 9.59 20.34 22.55
CA GLU A 614 8.19 20.27 23.02
C GLU A 614 7.99 21.00 24.37
N ASN A 615 8.99 20.98 25.26
CA ASN A 615 8.95 21.72 26.53
C ASN A 615 9.23 23.23 26.40
N ARG A 616 9.49 23.76 25.19
CA ARG A 616 9.71 25.21 24.95
C ARG A 616 8.50 25.95 24.37
N SER A 617 7.49 25.26 23.88
CA SER A 617 6.29 25.87 23.29
C SER A 617 5.24 26.34 24.31
N PHE A 618 5.52 26.24 25.62
CA PHE A 618 4.57 26.52 26.71
C PHE A 618 5.05 27.56 27.74
N ASP A 619 5.55 28.72 27.29
CA ASP A 619 5.60 29.94 28.12
C ASP A 619 5.34 31.22 27.28
N PRO A 620 4.10 31.73 27.24
CA PRO A 620 3.77 32.98 26.54
C PRO A 620 4.26 34.26 27.23
N SER A 621 4.98 34.17 28.36
CA SER A 621 5.18 35.28 29.29
C SER A 621 6.63 35.74 29.48
N ARG A 622 7.60 35.18 28.74
CA ARG A 622 9.03 35.40 29.01
C ARG A 622 9.91 35.66 27.78
N ALA A 623 10.91 36.52 28.01
CA ALA A 623 12.06 36.80 27.13
C ALA A 623 11.78 37.57 25.82
N ALA A 624 11.35 38.82 25.97
CA ALA A 624 12.03 39.86 25.20
C ALA A 624 13.50 39.97 25.70
N SER A 625 14.43 40.23 24.76
CA SER A 625 15.88 40.49 24.94
C SER A 625 16.84 39.31 25.20
N ALA A 626 17.95 39.35 24.44
CA ALA A 626 19.20 38.59 24.52
C ALA A 626 19.16 37.07 24.20
N SER A 627 20.18 36.47 23.57
CA SER A 627 21.51 37.00 23.19
C SER A 627 21.99 36.53 21.81
N ILE A 628 22.60 37.43 21.03
CA ILE A 628 23.39 37.08 19.84
C ILE A 628 24.68 36.38 20.29
N VAL A 629 24.83 35.09 19.99
CA VAL A 629 26.10 34.38 20.18
C VAL A 629 27.03 34.71 19.00
N LYS A 630 27.85 35.74 19.16
CA LYS A 630 29.02 35.92 18.28
C LYS A 630 30.01 34.79 18.52
N SER A 631 30.56 34.25 17.44
CA SER A 631 31.78 33.43 17.51
C SER A 631 32.93 34.29 18.06
N SER A 632 33.68 33.72 19.01
CA SER A 632 34.89 34.34 19.55
C SER A 632 36.11 33.55 19.10
N ALA A 633 36.83 34.06 18.11
CA ALA A 633 38.15 33.59 17.74
C ALA A 633 39.19 34.54 18.34
N MET A 634 40.30 34.02 18.90
CA MET A 634 41.36 34.88 19.41
C MET A 634 42.76 34.27 19.29
N THR A 635 43.46 34.65 18.23
CA THR A 635 44.91 34.95 18.26
C THR A 635 45.20 36.13 17.33
N THR A 636 45.91 37.12 17.89
CA THR A 636 46.57 38.30 17.29
C THR A 636 47.15 38.11 15.87
N PHE A 637 47.26 39.12 14.98
CA PHE A 637 47.31 40.60 15.09
C PHE A 637 46.48 41.27 13.95
N GLY A 638 46.27 42.61 13.82
CA GLY A 638 46.63 43.80 14.62
C GLY A 638 47.16 44.97 13.75
N VAL A 639 46.99 46.24 14.20
CA VAL A 639 47.38 47.53 13.52
C VAL A 639 46.47 47.87 12.29
N SER A 640 45.92 49.09 12.04
CA SER A 640 45.99 50.45 12.66
C SER A 640 44.67 51.26 12.55
N ASN A 641 44.57 52.35 13.32
CA ASN A 641 43.54 53.42 13.38
C ASN A 641 43.75 54.55 12.31
N PRO A 642 43.02 55.71 12.27
CA PRO A 642 41.55 56.00 12.35
C PRO A 642 41.04 57.19 11.47
N SER A 643 39.71 57.39 11.30
CA SER A 643 38.98 58.69 11.15
C SER A 643 37.45 58.46 11.02
N ALA A 644 36.50 59.16 11.67
CA ALA A 644 36.10 60.58 11.60
C ALA A 644 35.71 61.04 10.16
N GLY A 645 34.57 61.67 9.83
CA GLY A 645 33.57 62.46 10.59
C GLY A 645 32.24 62.72 9.80
N PRO A 646 31.44 63.77 10.09
CA PRO A 646 29.96 63.70 9.94
C PRO A 646 29.21 64.78 9.10
N SER A 647 27.92 64.53 8.80
CA SER A 647 26.84 65.49 8.44
C SER A 647 25.45 64.84 8.71
N VAL A 648 24.44 65.39 9.41
CA VAL A 648 23.68 66.68 9.23
C VAL A 648 22.79 66.61 7.97
N MET A 649 21.45 66.77 7.96
CA MET A 649 20.40 67.20 8.94
C MET A 649 19.02 66.55 8.52
N ASP A 650 17.80 66.70 9.07
CA ASP A 650 17.12 67.50 10.15
C ASP A 650 15.77 66.83 10.57
N ARG A 651 15.05 67.38 11.58
CA ARG A 651 13.56 67.49 11.85
C ARG A 651 12.55 66.36 11.43
N VAL A 652 11.45 66.06 12.15
CA VAL A 652 10.63 66.79 13.16
C VAL A 652 10.14 65.86 14.30
N THR A 653 9.92 66.41 15.51
CA THR A 653 9.21 65.81 16.67
C THR A 653 8.24 66.85 17.29
N PRO A 654 7.17 66.47 18.02
CA PRO A 654 7.23 66.25 19.49
C PRO A 654 6.21 65.15 19.97
N MET A 655 5.81 64.92 21.24
CA MET A 655 6.07 65.62 22.52
C MET A 655 6.16 64.72 23.79
N SER A 656 5.07 64.54 24.55
CA SER A 656 4.96 64.00 25.94
C SER A 656 3.47 63.68 26.24
N SER A 657 3.02 63.11 27.37
CA SER A 657 3.49 63.04 28.78
C SER A 657 2.99 61.73 29.47
N MET A 658 3.65 61.12 30.47
CA MET A 658 3.76 61.49 31.92
C MET A 658 2.40 61.86 32.57
N VAL A 659 2.06 61.50 33.82
CA VAL A 659 2.84 61.18 35.06
C VAL A 659 2.17 59.96 35.77
N ALA A 660 2.87 59.07 36.50
CA ALA A 660 2.91 59.00 37.98
C ALA A 660 3.62 57.73 38.54
N MET A 661 3.67 57.57 39.87
CA MET A 661 4.18 56.42 40.63
C MET A 661 3.35 56.15 41.91
N ASN A 662 3.54 54.94 42.46
CA ASN A 662 3.31 54.44 43.83
C ASN A 662 2.11 53.52 44.06
N GLY A 663 2.31 52.57 44.97
CA GLY A 663 1.29 51.78 45.65
C GLY A 663 1.83 51.26 46.97
N ASP A 664 0.97 50.74 47.84
CA ASP A 664 1.35 49.77 48.87
C ASP A 664 0.12 48.95 49.34
N ASN A 665 0.37 47.96 50.19
CA ASN A 665 -0.54 46.87 50.57
C ASN A 665 -1.38 47.18 51.82
N ARG A 666 -2.59 46.59 51.95
CA ARG A 666 -2.89 45.52 52.94
C ARG A 666 -4.39 45.14 53.12
N SER A 667 -4.57 43.88 53.54
CA SER A 667 -5.60 43.35 54.47
C SER A 667 -7.07 43.17 54.04
N LEU A 668 -7.39 41.94 53.61
CA LEU A 668 -8.37 41.01 54.22
C LEU A 668 -9.70 41.52 54.84
N LEU A 669 -10.79 40.98 54.27
CA LEU A 669 -11.98 40.35 54.92
C LEU A 669 -12.85 41.13 55.92
N ASP A 670 -14.15 41.26 55.60
CA ASP A 670 -15.21 40.53 56.34
C ASP A 670 -16.46 40.25 55.44
N VAL A 671 -17.48 39.53 55.93
CA VAL A 671 -18.36 38.67 55.09
C VAL A 671 -19.89 38.85 55.28
N LYS A 672 -20.60 39.11 54.14
CA LYS A 672 -22.06 38.91 53.88
C LYS A 672 -23.07 39.80 54.66
N PRO A 673 -24.41 39.76 54.38
CA PRO A 673 -25.16 39.08 53.30
C PRO A 673 -26.27 39.90 52.56
N ARG A 674 -26.81 39.28 51.48
CA ARG A 674 -28.21 39.31 50.91
C ARG A 674 -28.47 39.94 49.52
N ILE A 675 -28.79 39.04 48.57
CA ILE A 675 -29.91 39.07 47.57
C ILE A 675 -30.03 40.30 46.64
N GLY A 676 -29.94 40.10 45.30
CA GLY A 676 -30.20 41.19 44.34
C GLY A 676 -30.03 40.96 42.82
N ASP A 677 -30.18 39.72 42.31
CA ASP A 677 -30.40 39.36 40.89
C ASP A 677 -29.37 39.66 39.76
N GLU A 678 -29.64 39.05 38.60
CA GLU A 678 -29.16 39.21 37.20
C GLU A 678 -27.66 39.11 36.78
N SER A 679 -27.40 38.03 36.04
CA SER A 679 -26.56 37.91 34.82
C SER A 679 -25.13 38.50 34.74
N MET A 680 -24.14 37.60 34.61
CA MET A 680 -23.12 37.67 33.55
C MET A 680 -22.65 36.24 33.20
N GLU A 681 -23.02 35.73 32.02
CA GLU A 681 -22.50 34.44 31.54
C GLU A 681 -21.03 34.53 31.16
N LYS A 682 -20.20 33.67 31.77
CA LYS A 682 -18.82 33.47 31.32
C LYS A 682 -18.82 32.50 30.14
N SER A 683 -18.75 33.05 28.92
CA SER A 683 -18.52 32.27 27.71
C SER A 683 -17.33 31.32 27.90
N ARG A 684 -17.60 30.02 27.86
CA ARG A 684 -16.56 28.98 27.82
C ARG A 684 -16.24 28.71 26.36
N ILE A 685 -14.96 28.85 26.00
CA ILE A 685 -14.44 28.37 24.73
C ILE A 685 -14.75 26.86 24.64
N TRP A 686 -15.55 26.47 23.65
CA TRP A 686 -15.86 25.06 23.42
C TRP A 686 -14.65 24.35 22.83
N LYS A 687 -14.40 23.11 23.28
CA LYS A 687 -13.31 22.26 22.81
C LYS A 687 -13.87 20.88 22.48
N LEU A 688 -13.42 20.32 21.36
CA LEU A 688 -13.71 18.94 20.97
C LEU A 688 -13.33 17.97 22.10
N THR A 689 -14.22 17.02 22.39
CA THR A 689 -13.95 15.95 23.37
C THR A 689 -13.18 14.82 22.68
N GLU A 690 -11.92 14.59 23.03
CA GLU A 690 -11.14 13.48 22.49
C GLU A 690 -10.92 12.40 23.55
N ILE A 691 -11.30 11.17 23.21
CA ILE A 691 -11.22 9.99 24.07
C ILE A 691 -10.02 9.16 23.59
N THR A 692 -8.99 9.10 24.44
CA THR A 692 -7.65 8.57 24.13
C THR A 692 -7.28 7.37 24.98
N GLU A 693 -7.73 7.33 26.23
CA GLU A 693 -7.44 6.26 27.19
C GLU A 693 -8.64 5.32 27.37
N PRO A 694 -8.42 4.01 27.60
CA PRO A 694 -9.50 3.06 27.90
C PRO A 694 -10.31 3.33 29.18
N ALA A 695 -9.85 4.24 30.04
CA ALA A 695 -10.60 4.69 31.22
C ALA A 695 -11.67 5.76 30.90
N GLN A 696 -11.65 6.33 29.70
CA GLN A 696 -12.51 7.46 29.30
C GLN A 696 -13.79 7.03 28.56
N CYS A 697 -13.96 5.74 28.28
CA CYS A 697 -15.20 5.17 27.74
C CYS A 697 -15.39 3.73 28.23
N ARG A 698 -16.59 3.17 28.10
CA ARG A 698 -16.83 1.74 28.35
C ARG A 698 -16.72 1.00 27.02
N SER A 699 -15.66 0.22 26.87
CA SER A 699 -15.42 -0.64 25.72
C SER A 699 -15.47 -2.12 26.09
N LEU A 700 -16.14 -2.94 25.27
CA LEU A 700 -16.24 -4.38 25.45
C LEU A 700 -15.99 -5.11 24.14
N ARG A 701 -14.87 -5.82 24.05
CA ARG A 701 -14.61 -6.77 22.95
C ARG A 701 -15.33 -8.08 23.20
N LEU A 702 -16.18 -8.48 22.25
CA LEU A 702 -17.03 -9.66 22.37
C LEU A 702 -16.21 -10.96 22.33
N PRO A 703 -16.61 -12.01 23.07
CA PRO A 703 -15.88 -13.28 23.10
C PRO A 703 -16.01 -14.02 21.78
N ASP A 704 -14.89 -14.51 21.26
CA ASP A 704 -14.80 -15.26 20.02
C ASP A 704 -14.07 -16.58 20.23
N THR A 705 -14.39 -17.61 19.44
CA THR A 705 -13.72 -18.91 19.50
C THR A 705 -12.32 -18.80 18.90
N LYS A 706 -11.35 -18.38 19.71
CA LYS A 706 -9.92 -18.32 19.38
C LYS A 706 -9.39 -19.70 19.01
N ASN A 707 -9.38 -20.01 17.71
CA ASN A 707 -8.68 -21.15 17.16
C ASN A 707 -7.32 -20.66 16.63
N PRO A 708 -6.20 -20.85 17.36
CA PRO A 708 -4.95 -20.12 17.15
C PRO A 708 -4.18 -20.47 15.86
N THR A 709 -4.73 -21.37 15.04
CA THR A 709 -4.15 -21.84 13.77
C THR A 709 -4.80 -21.23 12.52
N MET A 710 -5.79 -20.36 12.67
CA MET A 710 -6.47 -19.67 11.56
C MET A 710 -6.22 -18.16 11.59
N PRO A 711 -6.05 -17.50 10.42
CA PRO A 711 -5.90 -16.05 10.36
C PRO A 711 -7.18 -15.32 10.79
N PRO A 712 -7.07 -14.08 11.31
CA PRO A 712 -8.23 -13.27 11.69
C PRO A 712 -9.12 -12.95 10.48
N ILE A 713 -10.43 -13.21 10.59
CA ILE A 713 -11.40 -13.10 9.49
C ILE A 713 -12.26 -11.86 9.69
N ARG A 714 -12.09 -10.85 8.82
CA ARG A 714 -12.69 -9.51 8.94
C ARG A 714 -14.21 -9.54 9.07
N VAL A 715 -14.79 -8.60 9.83
CA VAL A 715 -16.25 -8.38 9.90
C VAL A 715 -16.70 -7.47 8.76
N SER A 716 -17.60 -7.95 7.91
CA SER A 716 -18.04 -7.24 6.69
C SER A 716 -19.41 -6.58 6.82
N ARG A 717 -20.28 -7.11 7.69
CA ARG A 717 -21.59 -6.54 8.05
C ARG A 717 -21.87 -6.80 9.54
N LEU A 718 -22.59 -5.87 10.18
CA LEU A 718 -22.92 -5.91 11.60
C LEU A 718 -24.31 -5.28 11.82
N ILE A 719 -25.12 -5.87 12.69
CA ILE A 719 -26.38 -5.26 13.17
C ILE A 719 -26.65 -5.65 14.63
N TYR A 720 -27.39 -4.82 15.35
CA TYR A 720 -28.13 -5.25 16.54
C TYR A 720 -29.43 -5.92 16.13
N THR A 721 -29.93 -6.87 16.92
CA THR A 721 -31.31 -7.35 16.75
C THR A 721 -32.29 -6.22 17.08
N ASN A 722 -33.48 -6.20 16.46
CA ASN A 722 -34.47 -5.12 16.65
C ASN A 722 -34.87 -4.97 18.13
N SER A 723 -34.85 -6.09 18.86
CA SER A 723 -35.05 -6.17 20.32
C SER A 723 -33.92 -5.59 21.19
N GLY A 724 -32.72 -5.34 20.65
CA GLY A 724 -31.55 -4.85 21.40
C GLY A 724 -30.89 -5.87 22.34
N LEU A 725 -31.29 -7.14 22.28
CA LEU A 725 -30.79 -8.20 23.18
C LEU A 725 -29.56 -8.94 22.64
N ALA A 726 -29.20 -8.70 21.38
CA ALA A 726 -28.18 -9.45 20.66
C ALA A 726 -27.54 -8.66 19.51
N ILE A 727 -26.36 -9.11 19.08
CA ILE A 727 -25.61 -8.57 17.93
C ILE A 727 -25.33 -9.71 16.94
N LEU A 728 -25.59 -9.45 15.66
CA LEU A 728 -25.32 -10.37 14.55
C LEU A 728 -24.25 -9.74 13.63
N ALA A 729 -23.15 -10.46 13.41
CA ALA A 729 -22.12 -10.11 12.44
C ALA A 729 -22.05 -11.16 11.31
N LEU A 730 -21.60 -10.73 10.13
CA LEU A 730 -21.23 -11.59 9.01
C LEU A 730 -19.77 -11.30 8.63
N ALA A 731 -18.93 -12.34 8.64
CA ALA A 731 -17.52 -12.26 8.32
C ALA A 731 -17.22 -12.62 6.84
N VAL A 732 -16.04 -12.25 6.35
CA VAL A 732 -15.60 -12.49 4.95
C VAL A 732 -15.69 -13.97 4.53
N ASN A 733 -15.52 -14.91 5.46
CA ASN A 733 -15.65 -16.35 5.19
C ASN A 733 -17.12 -16.84 5.06
N ALA A 734 -18.08 -15.95 4.79
CA ALA A 734 -19.50 -16.23 4.65
C ALA A 734 -20.21 -16.78 5.92
N VAL A 735 -19.56 -16.80 7.09
CA VAL A 735 -20.12 -17.28 8.35
C VAL A 735 -20.67 -16.12 9.19
N HIS A 736 -21.88 -16.30 9.75
CA HIS A 736 -22.43 -15.38 10.75
C HIS A 736 -22.01 -15.75 12.17
N LYS A 737 -21.80 -14.74 13.02
CA LYS A 737 -21.61 -14.85 14.47
C LYS A 737 -22.71 -14.08 15.19
N LEU A 738 -23.31 -14.69 16.22
CA LEU A 738 -24.42 -14.11 16.98
C LEU A 738 -24.08 -14.10 18.47
N TRP A 739 -24.05 -12.93 19.09
CA TRP A 739 -23.85 -12.77 20.53
C TRP A 739 -25.16 -12.37 21.20
N LYS A 740 -25.50 -13.01 22.33
CA LYS A 740 -26.73 -12.74 23.09
C LYS A 740 -26.40 -12.38 24.54
N TRP A 741 -27.07 -11.37 25.07
CA TRP A 741 -27.01 -11.04 26.49
C TRP A 741 -28.07 -11.85 27.25
N GLN A 742 -27.67 -12.47 28.37
CA GLN A 742 -28.58 -13.25 29.23
C GLN A 742 -29.16 -12.36 30.33
N ARG A 743 -30.37 -12.70 30.80
CA ARG A 743 -30.99 -12.08 31.98
C ARG A 743 -30.51 -12.77 33.25
N ASN A 744 -29.56 -12.14 33.92
CA ASN A 744 -28.94 -12.58 35.17
C ASN A 744 -29.01 -11.42 36.19
N ASP A 745 -28.62 -11.63 37.45
CA ASP A 745 -28.69 -10.58 38.51
C ASP A 745 -27.93 -9.29 38.16
N ARG A 746 -26.92 -9.37 37.28
CA ARG A 746 -26.15 -8.22 36.77
C ARG A 746 -26.70 -7.59 35.48
N SER A 747 -27.75 -8.15 34.88
CA SER A 747 -28.46 -7.60 33.72
C SER A 747 -29.94 -8.01 33.77
N SER A 748 -30.73 -7.24 34.51
CA SER A 748 -32.18 -7.50 34.66
C SER A 748 -32.96 -7.36 33.35
N THR A 749 -32.51 -6.50 32.44
CA THR A 749 -33.16 -6.25 31.14
C THR A 749 -32.78 -7.29 30.08
N GLY A 750 -31.54 -7.79 30.11
CA GLY A 750 -30.95 -8.59 29.03
C GLY A 750 -30.61 -7.80 27.77
N LYS A 751 -30.64 -6.45 27.81
CA LYS A 751 -30.14 -5.61 26.71
C LYS A 751 -28.64 -5.82 26.51
N ALA A 752 -28.16 -5.53 25.31
CA ALA A 752 -26.75 -5.43 25.04
C ALA A 752 -26.11 -4.30 25.86
N THR A 753 -24.94 -4.57 26.44
CA THR A 753 -24.12 -3.54 27.09
C THR A 753 -22.64 -3.91 27.14
N ALA A 754 -21.77 -2.91 27.10
CA ALA A 754 -20.35 -3.02 27.38
C ALA A 754 -20.05 -3.47 28.82
N SER A 755 -20.98 -3.28 29.76
CA SER A 755 -20.79 -3.62 31.17
C SER A 755 -20.97 -5.10 31.51
N VAL A 756 -21.48 -5.91 30.56
CA VAL A 756 -21.80 -7.34 30.75
C VAL A 756 -21.36 -8.13 29.53
N VAL A 757 -20.56 -9.18 29.73
CA VAL A 757 -20.07 -10.02 28.64
C VAL A 757 -21.20 -10.91 28.07
N PRO A 758 -21.49 -10.87 26.76
CA PRO A 758 -22.50 -11.76 26.16
C PRO A 758 -21.98 -13.18 25.97
N GLN A 759 -22.91 -14.11 25.74
CA GLN A 759 -22.59 -15.44 25.24
C GLN A 759 -22.57 -15.44 23.70
N LEU A 760 -21.53 -16.02 23.09
CA LEU A 760 -21.56 -16.41 21.67
C LEU A 760 -22.58 -17.56 21.52
N TRP A 761 -23.69 -17.29 20.84
CA TRP A 761 -24.79 -18.25 20.69
C TRP A 761 -24.51 -19.23 19.54
N GLN A 762 -24.46 -20.52 19.88
CA GLN A 762 -24.41 -21.63 18.94
C GLN A 762 -25.50 -22.64 19.32
N PRO A 763 -26.34 -23.11 18.37
CA PRO A 763 -27.33 -24.14 18.66
C PRO A 763 -26.67 -25.47 19.04
N THR A 764 -27.36 -26.26 19.87
CA THR A 764 -26.92 -27.61 20.31
C THR A 764 -26.73 -28.62 19.17
N SER A 765 -27.16 -28.29 17.94
CA SER A 765 -26.91 -29.06 16.72
C SER A 765 -25.50 -28.85 16.12
N GLY A 766 -24.72 -27.87 16.58
CA GLY A 766 -23.41 -27.53 16.01
C GLY A 766 -23.45 -26.93 14.60
N ILE A 767 -24.63 -26.50 14.13
CA ILE A 767 -24.82 -25.91 12.79
C ILE A 767 -24.45 -24.42 12.83
N PHE A 768 -23.69 -23.95 11.84
CA PHE A 768 -23.34 -22.54 11.64
C PHE A 768 -24.15 -21.92 10.49
N MET A 769 -24.62 -20.67 10.64
CA MET A 769 -25.27 -19.92 9.55
C MET A 769 -24.21 -19.46 8.54
N THR A 770 -23.99 -20.26 7.51
CA THR A 770 -22.96 -20.05 6.47
C THR A 770 -23.62 -19.86 5.11
N ASN A 771 -23.32 -18.77 4.41
CA ASN A 771 -23.83 -18.55 3.05
C ASN A 771 -23.11 -19.40 2.02
N ALA A 772 -23.76 -19.66 0.89
CA ALA A 772 -23.07 -20.15 -0.31
C ALA A 772 -22.17 -19.05 -0.89
N THR A 773 -20.92 -19.41 -1.21
CA THR A 773 -19.98 -18.60 -2.00
C THR A 773 -20.05 -18.99 -3.48
N SER A 774 -19.54 -18.15 -4.38
CA SER A 774 -19.36 -18.55 -5.79
C SER A 774 -18.16 -19.49 -5.95
N GLU A 775 -18.16 -20.33 -6.99
CA GLU A 775 -16.98 -21.09 -7.42
C GLU A 775 -16.08 -20.28 -8.38
N THR A 776 -16.57 -19.21 -8.99
CA THR A 776 -15.85 -18.44 -10.02
C THR A 776 -14.94 -17.34 -9.49
N ASN A 777 -15.27 -16.78 -8.32
CA ASN A 777 -14.58 -15.64 -7.71
C ASN A 777 -14.17 -16.04 -6.28
N PRO A 778 -12.99 -15.63 -5.78
CA PRO A 778 -12.61 -15.85 -4.39
C PRO A 778 -13.60 -15.17 -3.43
N PRO A 779 -13.86 -15.73 -2.23
CA PRO A 779 -14.83 -15.18 -1.28
C PRO A 779 -14.46 -13.78 -0.76
N GLU A 780 -13.21 -13.35 -0.92
CA GLU A 780 -12.74 -12.01 -0.56
C GLU A 780 -13.20 -10.91 -1.54
N GLU A 781 -13.57 -11.27 -2.78
CA GLU A 781 -14.10 -10.33 -3.79
C GLU A 781 -15.63 -10.21 -3.75
N ALA A 782 -16.33 -11.19 -3.15
CA ALA A 782 -17.78 -11.24 -3.11
C ALA A 782 -18.35 -10.27 -2.07
N VAL A 783 -19.13 -9.27 -2.50
CA VAL A 783 -19.80 -8.31 -1.59
C VAL A 783 -20.83 -9.04 -0.72
N PRO A 784 -20.67 -9.09 0.62
CA PRO A 784 -21.61 -9.77 1.49
C PRO A 784 -22.74 -8.84 1.94
N CYS A 785 -23.95 -9.38 2.05
CA CYS A 785 -25.12 -8.64 2.52
C CYS A 785 -26.02 -9.52 3.38
N PHE A 786 -26.74 -8.90 4.32
CA PHE A 786 -27.85 -9.54 5.03
C PHE A 786 -28.90 -8.52 5.43
N ALA A 787 -30.12 -8.99 5.65
CA ALA A 787 -31.22 -8.25 6.27
C ALA A 787 -31.88 -9.11 7.36
N LEU A 788 -32.22 -8.49 8.49
CA LEU A 788 -32.87 -9.15 9.63
C LEU A 788 -34.39 -8.91 9.59
N SER A 789 -35.21 -9.92 9.86
CA SER A 789 -36.65 -9.74 9.96
C SER A 789 -37.03 -8.92 11.20
N LYS A 790 -38.09 -8.10 11.11
CA LYS A 790 -38.55 -7.20 12.19
C LYS A 790 -38.75 -7.85 13.57
N ASN A 791 -38.97 -9.16 13.61
CA ASN A 791 -39.22 -9.96 14.80
C ASN A 791 -38.00 -10.80 15.25
N ASP A 792 -36.82 -10.55 14.70
CA ASP A 792 -35.54 -11.22 14.99
C ASP A 792 -35.49 -12.74 14.75
N SER A 793 -36.57 -13.33 14.21
CA SER A 793 -36.70 -14.78 13.97
C SER A 793 -35.91 -15.30 12.78
N TYR A 794 -35.64 -14.45 11.77
CA TYR A 794 -35.04 -14.85 10.51
C TYR A 794 -34.01 -13.82 10.02
N VAL A 795 -32.93 -14.32 9.41
CA VAL A 795 -31.99 -13.48 8.64
C VAL A 795 -31.95 -14.01 7.20
N MET A 796 -32.03 -13.10 6.23
CA MET A 796 -31.75 -13.41 4.83
C MET A 796 -30.37 -12.86 4.46
N SER A 797 -29.51 -13.65 3.83
CA SER A 797 -28.14 -13.25 3.52
C SER A 797 -27.58 -13.88 2.24
N ALA A 798 -26.59 -13.23 1.65
CA ALA A 798 -25.82 -13.71 0.51
C ALA A 798 -24.34 -13.31 0.61
N SER A 799 -23.47 -14.04 -0.09
CA SER A 799 -22.03 -13.77 -0.19
C SER A 799 -21.49 -14.28 -1.54
N GLY A 800 -22.01 -13.72 -2.63
CA GLY A 800 -21.70 -14.11 -4.02
C GLY A 800 -22.46 -15.34 -4.54
N GLY A 801 -22.81 -16.30 -3.69
CA GLY A 801 -23.70 -17.42 -4.04
C GLY A 801 -25.19 -17.11 -3.84
N LYS A 802 -26.01 -18.17 -3.75
CA LYS A 802 -27.47 -18.09 -3.58
C LYS A 802 -27.88 -17.32 -2.32
N ILE A 803 -28.97 -16.57 -2.42
CA ILE A 803 -29.58 -15.88 -1.27
C ILE A 803 -30.22 -16.93 -0.36
N SER A 804 -29.85 -16.93 0.92
CA SER A 804 -30.21 -17.97 1.88
C SER A 804 -31.02 -17.37 3.03
N LEU A 805 -32.13 -18.02 3.41
CA LEU A 805 -32.96 -17.63 4.56
C LEU A 805 -32.68 -18.57 5.74
N PHE A 806 -32.15 -18.04 6.84
CA PHE A 806 -31.81 -18.80 8.05
C PHE A 806 -32.77 -18.49 9.19
N ASN A 807 -33.01 -19.51 10.02
CA ASN A 807 -33.74 -19.38 11.28
C ASN A 807 -32.77 -18.99 12.43
N MET A 808 -32.99 -17.84 13.06
CA MET A 808 -32.10 -17.26 14.08
C MET A 808 -32.04 -18.03 15.42
N MET A 809 -32.91 -19.02 15.62
CA MET A 809 -32.89 -19.90 16.80
C MET A 809 -32.07 -21.18 16.55
N THR A 810 -32.24 -21.80 15.38
CA THR A 810 -31.71 -23.14 15.05
C THR A 810 -30.54 -23.15 14.07
N PHE A 811 -30.23 -21.98 13.47
CA PHE A 811 -29.21 -21.74 12.44
C PHE A 811 -29.38 -22.56 11.15
N LYS A 812 -30.50 -23.29 11.01
CA LYS A 812 -30.84 -24.01 9.79
C LYS A 812 -31.25 -23.04 8.68
N THR A 813 -30.69 -23.26 7.49
CA THR A 813 -31.23 -22.73 6.23
C THR A 813 -32.64 -23.31 6.04
N MET A 814 -33.63 -22.44 5.91
CA MET A 814 -35.02 -22.83 5.64
C MET A 814 -35.26 -23.02 4.14
N THR A 815 -34.62 -22.20 3.32
CA THR A 815 -34.73 -22.17 1.85
C THR A 815 -33.61 -21.32 1.25
N THR A 816 -33.31 -21.51 -0.03
CA THR A 816 -32.34 -20.73 -0.81
C THR A 816 -32.93 -20.35 -2.16
N PHE A 817 -32.82 -19.07 -2.53
CA PHE A 817 -33.41 -18.49 -3.72
C PHE A 817 -32.33 -17.92 -4.65
N MET A 818 -32.70 -17.67 -5.91
CA MET A 818 -31.87 -17.04 -6.97
C MET A 818 -30.50 -17.73 -7.22
N PRO A 819 -30.36 -18.56 -8.27
CA PRO A 819 -29.05 -19.08 -8.68
C PRO A 819 -28.16 -17.96 -9.27
N PRO A 820 -26.84 -17.96 -9.00
CA PRO A 820 -25.92 -16.97 -9.57
C PRO A 820 -25.50 -17.34 -11.01
N PRO A 821 -25.00 -16.38 -11.83
CA PRO A 821 -24.98 -14.92 -11.62
C PRO A 821 -26.24 -14.23 -12.18
N PRO A 822 -26.49 -12.94 -11.91
CA PRO A 822 -25.65 -12.00 -11.14
C PRO A 822 -25.79 -12.18 -9.62
N ALA A 823 -24.79 -11.70 -8.86
CA ALA A 823 -24.79 -11.75 -7.40
C ALA A 823 -25.60 -10.61 -6.76
N ALA A 824 -26.09 -10.85 -5.53
CA ALA A 824 -26.75 -9.85 -4.71
C ALA A 824 -25.73 -9.11 -3.82
N THR A 825 -25.80 -7.77 -3.80
CA THR A 825 -24.86 -6.87 -3.11
C THR A 825 -25.49 -6.15 -1.91
N PHE A 826 -26.82 -6.03 -1.87
CA PHE A 826 -27.56 -5.41 -0.76
C PHE A 826 -28.97 -6.02 -0.60
N LEU A 827 -29.52 -6.01 0.61
CA LEU A 827 -30.85 -6.56 0.92
C LEU A 827 -31.61 -5.59 1.85
N ALA A 828 -32.89 -5.35 1.58
CA ALA A 828 -33.77 -4.58 2.46
C ALA A 828 -35.19 -5.17 2.48
N PHE A 829 -35.73 -5.45 3.67
CA PHE A 829 -37.13 -5.84 3.84
C PHE A 829 -38.07 -4.66 3.55
N HIS A 830 -39.19 -4.91 2.89
CA HIS A 830 -40.23 -3.91 2.71
C HIS A 830 -40.86 -3.55 4.07
N PRO A 831 -40.94 -2.26 4.45
CA PRO A 831 -41.28 -1.84 5.81
C PRO A 831 -42.74 -2.04 6.21
N GLN A 832 -43.60 -2.57 5.33
CA GLN A 832 -44.98 -2.98 5.66
C GLN A 832 -45.27 -4.48 5.42
N ASP A 833 -44.49 -5.14 4.57
CA ASP A 833 -44.72 -6.55 4.19
C ASP A 833 -43.41 -7.35 4.23
N ASN A 834 -43.25 -8.16 5.27
CA ASN A 834 -42.06 -9.01 5.46
C ASN A 834 -41.90 -10.07 4.34
N ASN A 835 -42.91 -10.28 3.48
CA ASN A 835 -42.80 -11.18 2.31
C ASN A 835 -42.13 -10.50 1.10
N ILE A 836 -42.01 -9.16 1.08
CA ILE A 836 -41.39 -8.40 -0.02
C ILE A 836 -39.99 -7.92 0.42
N ILE A 837 -39.01 -8.10 -0.47
CA ILE A 837 -37.63 -7.66 -0.27
C ILE A 837 -37.15 -6.92 -1.52
N ALA A 838 -36.44 -5.82 -1.32
CA ALA A 838 -35.62 -5.20 -2.36
C ALA A 838 -34.20 -5.77 -2.31
N ILE A 839 -33.76 -6.32 -3.43
CA ILE A 839 -32.47 -6.99 -3.61
C ILE A 839 -31.63 -6.14 -4.56
N GLY A 840 -30.56 -5.54 -4.06
CA GLY A 840 -29.58 -4.83 -4.87
C GLY A 840 -28.64 -5.83 -5.54
N MET A 841 -28.38 -5.67 -6.83
CA MET A 841 -27.60 -6.62 -7.62
C MET A 841 -26.31 -6.01 -8.17
N GLU A 842 -25.39 -6.89 -8.55
CA GLU A 842 -24.15 -6.54 -9.23
C GLU A 842 -24.37 -6.01 -10.66
N ASP A 843 -25.42 -6.47 -11.36
CA ASP A 843 -25.79 -6.05 -12.73
C ASP A 843 -26.45 -4.65 -12.81
N SER A 844 -26.17 -3.76 -11.84
CA SER A 844 -26.78 -2.44 -11.62
C SER A 844 -28.30 -2.41 -11.41
N SER A 845 -28.94 -3.57 -11.28
CA SER A 845 -30.39 -3.68 -11.09
C SER A 845 -30.80 -3.80 -9.63
N ILE A 846 -32.08 -3.50 -9.37
CA ILE A 846 -32.74 -3.80 -8.09
C ILE A 846 -33.90 -4.74 -8.41
N GLN A 847 -34.02 -5.84 -7.69
CA GLN A 847 -35.12 -6.79 -7.86
C GLN A 847 -36.04 -6.71 -6.65
N ILE A 848 -37.31 -6.39 -6.89
CA ILE A 848 -38.39 -6.46 -5.90
C ILE A 848 -38.95 -7.87 -5.96
N TYR A 849 -38.74 -8.64 -4.90
CA TYR A 849 -38.92 -10.09 -4.89
C TYR A 849 -39.86 -10.51 -3.75
N ASN A 850 -40.70 -11.52 -3.99
CA ASN A 850 -41.63 -12.06 -3.00
C ASN A 850 -41.18 -13.44 -2.49
N VAL A 851 -40.72 -13.46 -1.24
CA VAL A 851 -40.13 -14.62 -0.55
C VAL A 851 -41.13 -15.77 -0.34
N ARG A 852 -42.43 -15.48 -0.32
CA ARG A 852 -43.49 -16.47 -0.06
C ARG A 852 -43.94 -17.21 -1.32
N ILE A 853 -43.77 -16.60 -2.49
CA ILE A 853 -44.21 -17.13 -3.79
C ILE A 853 -43.01 -17.56 -4.66
N ASP A 854 -41.79 -17.13 -4.31
CA ASP A 854 -40.54 -17.33 -5.06
C ASP A 854 -40.53 -16.63 -6.44
N GLU A 855 -41.08 -15.41 -6.49
CA GLU A 855 -41.24 -14.64 -7.72
C GLU A 855 -40.69 -13.21 -7.62
N VAL A 856 -40.05 -12.73 -8.70
CA VAL A 856 -39.64 -11.33 -8.87
C VAL A 856 -40.84 -10.52 -9.36
N LYS A 857 -41.39 -9.66 -8.49
CA LYS A 857 -42.49 -8.75 -8.84
C LYS A 857 -42.07 -7.69 -9.86
N THR A 858 -40.86 -7.13 -9.74
CA THR A 858 -40.39 -6.03 -10.60
C THR A 858 -38.86 -5.96 -10.61
N LYS A 859 -38.26 -5.63 -11.76
CA LYS A 859 -36.81 -5.38 -11.89
C LYS A 859 -36.54 -3.93 -12.27
N LEU A 860 -36.06 -3.15 -11.30
CA LEU A 860 -35.73 -1.73 -11.47
C LEU A 860 -34.38 -1.59 -12.15
N LYS A 861 -34.24 -0.59 -13.03
CA LYS A 861 -33.00 -0.24 -13.74
C LYS A 861 -32.84 1.27 -13.77
N GLY A 862 -31.68 1.78 -13.36
CA GLY A 862 -31.47 3.22 -13.29
C GLY A 862 -30.12 3.68 -12.71
N HIS A 863 -29.29 2.74 -12.24
CA HIS A 863 -27.86 2.92 -12.00
C HIS A 863 -27.05 2.34 -13.17
N SER A 864 -25.77 2.70 -13.23
CA SER A 864 -24.78 2.30 -14.23
C SER A 864 -23.71 1.33 -13.68
N LYS A 865 -23.60 1.22 -12.35
CA LYS A 865 -22.75 0.26 -11.63
C LYS A 865 -23.57 -0.49 -10.56
N ARG A 866 -22.96 -1.49 -9.91
CA ARG A 866 -23.58 -2.29 -8.83
C ARG A 866 -24.29 -1.44 -7.77
N ILE A 867 -25.37 -1.99 -7.22
CA ILE A 867 -26.08 -1.37 -6.10
C ILE A 867 -25.24 -1.50 -4.82
N THR A 868 -25.23 -0.45 -3.99
CA THR A 868 -24.39 -0.30 -2.80
C THR A 868 -25.18 0.04 -1.52
N GLY A 869 -26.43 0.45 -1.64
CA GLY A 869 -27.34 0.69 -0.51
C GLY A 869 -28.79 0.77 -0.96
N LEU A 870 -29.70 0.39 -0.04
CA LEU A 870 -31.16 0.44 -0.21
C LEU A 870 -31.80 0.87 1.13
N ALA A 871 -32.68 1.87 1.10
CA ALA A 871 -33.42 2.33 2.27
C ALA A 871 -34.87 2.69 1.90
N PHE A 872 -35.85 2.24 2.69
CA PHE A 872 -37.27 2.55 2.48
C PHE A 872 -37.76 3.64 3.45
N SER A 873 -38.73 4.45 3.00
CA SER A 873 -39.54 5.35 3.82
C SER A 873 -41.03 4.99 3.71
N ASN A 874 -41.69 4.76 4.85
CA ASN A 874 -43.14 4.63 4.95
C ASN A 874 -43.86 5.98 4.88
N VAL A 875 -43.19 7.07 5.26
CA VAL A 875 -43.80 8.41 5.33
C VAL A 875 -43.94 9.01 3.92
N LEU A 876 -43.03 8.65 3.02
CA LEU A 876 -42.98 9.16 1.65
C LEU A 876 -43.40 8.11 0.59
N ASN A 877 -43.66 6.85 0.98
CA ASN A 877 -43.89 5.72 0.07
C ASN A 877 -42.81 5.60 -1.03
N VAL A 878 -41.53 5.65 -0.63
CA VAL A 878 -40.38 5.51 -1.54
C VAL A 878 -39.32 4.52 -1.05
N LEU A 879 -38.66 3.90 -2.02
CA LEU A 879 -37.36 3.26 -1.88
C LEU A 879 -36.29 4.22 -2.42
N VAL A 880 -35.19 4.41 -1.69
CA VAL A 880 -33.99 5.11 -2.17
C VAL A 880 -32.87 4.09 -2.35
N SER A 881 -32.16 4.19 -3.47
CA SER A 881 -31.00 3.34 -3.78
C SER A 881 -29.76 4.17 -4.08
N SER A 882 -28.60 3.66 -3.67
CA SER A 882 -27.28 4.19 -4.02
C SER A 882 -26.47 3.17 -4.82
N GLY A 883 -25.71 3.64 -5.81
CA GLY A 883 -24.79 2.81 -6.61
C GLY A 883 -23.32 3.17 -6.44
N ALA A 884 -22.44 2.26 -6.86
CA ALA A 884 -20.98 2.50 -6.95
C ALA A 884 -20.59 3.51 -8.06
N ASP A 885 -21.60 4.08 -8.74
CA ASP A 885 -21.53 5.20 -9.67
C ASP A 885 -21.72 6.56 -8.99
N SER A 886 -21.80 6.59 -7.66
CA SER A 886 -22.08 7.80 -6.86
C SER A 886 -23.40 8.48 -7.26
N GLN A 887 -24.35 7.71 -7.81
CA GLN A 887 -25.71 8.16 -8.05
C GLN A 887 -26.65 7.69 -6.94
N LEU A 888 -27.64 8.51 -6.64
CA LEU A 888 -28.83 8.18 -5.85
C LEU A 888 -30.05 8.13 -6.78
N CYS A 889 -30.93 7.14 -6.63
CA CYS A 889 -32.23 7.07 -7.30
C CYS A 889 -33.36 6.91 -6.26
N VAL A 890 -34.50 7.55 -6.51
CA VAL A 890 -35.72 7.41 -5.70
C VAL A 890 -36.80 6.72 -6.54
N TRP A 891 -37.48 5.75 -5.94
CA TRP A 891 -38.47 4.88 -6.58
C TRP A 891 -39.77 4.90 -5.77
N SER A 892 -40.92 5.01 -6.43
CA SER A 892 -42.23 4.82 -5.78
C SER A 892 -42.40 3.40 -5.26
N THR A 893 -42.89 3.18 -4.04
CA THR A 893 -43.26 1.82 -3.57
C THR A 893 -44.61 1.34 -4.08
N GLU A 894 -45.45 2.25 -4.59
CA GLU A 894 -46.79 1.94 -5.10
C GLU A 894 -46.75 1.50 -6.58
N GLY A 895 -45.85 2.08 -7.38
CA GLY A 895 -45.70 1.79 -8.81
C GLY A 895 -44.31 1.30 -9.27
N TRP A 896 -43.30 1.33 -8.40
CA TRP A 896 -41.90 0.97 -8.71
C TRP A 896 -41.21 1.79 -9.82
N GLU A 897 -41.84 2.90 -10.23
CA GLU A 897 -41.29 3.89 -11.15
C GLU A 897 -40.19 4.75 -10.50
N LYS A 898 -39.25 5.23 -11.32
CA LYS A 898 -38.16 6.12 -10.90
C LYS A 898 -38.67 7.57 -10.84
N GLN A 899 -38.78 8.13 -9.65
CA GLN A 899 -39.23 9.52 -9.44
C GLN A 899 -38.11 10.53 -9.69
N THR A 900 -36.95 10.33 -9.06
CA THR A 900 -35.81 11.26 -9.13
C THR A 900 -34.48 10.52 -9.17
N SER A 901 -33.41 11.21 -9.59
CA SER A 901 -32.04 10.78 -9.31
C SER A 901 -31.06 11.94 -9.33
N LYS A 902 -30.01 11.83 -8.51
CA LYS A 902 -29.00 12.86 -8.32
C LYS A 902 -27.62 12.21 -8.18
N SER A 903 -26.62 12.73 -8.87
CA SER A 903 -25.21 12.38 -8.62
C SER A 903 -24.68 13.13 -7.40
N LEU A 904 -23.82 12.49 -6.63
CA LEU A 904 -23.07 13.14 -5.56
C LEU A 904 -22.00 14.04 -6.19
N GLN A 905 -21.87 15.26 -5.67
CA GLN A 905 -20.71 16.10 -5.94
C GLN A 905 -19.58 15.64 -5.03
N ILE A 906 -18.52 15.10 -5.62
CA ILE A 906 -17.32 14.64 -4.91
C ILE A 906 -16.34 15.84 -4.85
N PRO A 907 -15.83 16.21 -3.66
CA PRO A 907 -14.87 17.31 -3.54
C PRO A 907 -13.59 17.05 -4.35
N PRO A 908 -13.06 18.03 -5.10
CA PRO A 908 -11.79 17.89 -5.79
C PRO A 908 -10.64 17.72 -4.77
N GLY A 909 -9.66 16.88 -5.11
CA GLY A 909 -8.43 16.69 -4.32
C GLY A 909 -8.25 15.31 -3.69
N ARG A 910 -9.31 14.50 -3.51
CA ARG A 910 -9.16 13.08 -3.12
C ARG A 910 -9.48 12.16 -4.30
N VAL A 911 -8.51 11.31 -4.68
CA VAL A 911 -8.72 10.27 -5.70
C VAL A 911 -9.57 9.17 -5.08
N ALA A 912 -10.82 9.07 -5.53
CA ALA A 912 -11.73 8.03 -5.08
C ALA A 912 -11.23 6.62 -5.48
N ALA A 913 -11.51 5.62 -4.64
CA ALA A 913 -11.20 4.23 -4.96
C ALA A 913 -11.94 3.80 -6.26
N PRO A 914 -11.39 2.85 -7.06
CA PRO A 914 -12.02 2.44 -8.32
C PRO A 914 -13.44 1.88 -8.16
N VAL A 915 -13.81 1.43 -6.95
CA VAL A 915 -15.14 0.95 -6.58
C VAL A 915 -15.53 1.44 -5.18
N VAL A 916 -16.19 2.61 -5.09
CA VAL A 916 -16.67 3.18 -3.82
C VAL A 916 -18.06 2.67 -3.46
N ASP A 917 -18.29 2.43 -2.17
CA ASP A 917 -19.48 1.76 -1.65
C ASP A 917 -20.43 2.72 -0.91
N THR A 918 -21.13 3.59 -1.65
CA THR A 918 -22.07 4.60 -1.11
C THR A 918 -23.20 3.97 -0.29
N ARG A 919 -23.39 4.37 0.97
CA ARG A 919 -24.52 3.93 1.83
C ARG A 919 -25.60 5.00 1.94
N VAL A 920 -26.82 4.55 2.22
CA VAL A 920 -27.99 5.39 2.48
C VAL A 920 -28.75 4.90 3.70
N GLN A 921 -29.21 5.81 4.56
CA GLN A 921 -30.05 5.52 5.73
C GLN A 921 -31.04 6.68 5.96
N PHE A 922 -32.31 6.36 6.22
CA PHE A 922 -33.29 7.38 6.62
C PHE A 922 -33.09 7.82 8.08
N HIS A 923 -33.32 9.09 8.35
CA HIS A 923 -33.54 9.68 9.67
C HIS A 923 -34.87 9.17 10.25
N ASN A 924 -35.10 9.31 11.56
CA ASN A 924 -36.30 8.78 12.23
C ASN A 924 -37.62 9.41 11.73
N ASP A 925 -37.61 10.61 11.15
CA ASP A 925 -38.77 11.21 10.46
C ASP A 925 -39.09 10.56 9.10
N GLN A 926 -38.16 9.76 8.55
CA GLN A 926 -38.21 9.14 7.23
C GLN A 926 -38.39 10.13 6.07
N THR A 927 -38.04 11.41 6.28
CA THR A 927 -37.97 12.44 5.22
C THR A 927 -36.53 12.84 4.92
N GLN A 928 -35.66 12.91 5.94
CA GLN A 928 -34.24 13.17 5.75
C GLN A 928 -33.45 11.88 5.52
N LEU A 929 -32.47 11.94 4.60
CA LEU A 929 -31.64 10.82 4.17
C LEU A 929 -30.17 11.12 4.44
N LEU A 930 -29.55 10.32 5.31
CA LEU A 930 -28.10 10.27 5.47
C LEU A 930 -27.50 9.51 4.30
N VAL A 931 -26.50 10.12 3.66
CA VAL A 931 -25.72 9.53 2.58
C VAL A 931 -24.26 9.52 2.99
N VAL A 932 -23.63 8.34 2.91
CA VAL A 932 -22.26 8.10 3.39
C VAL A 932 -21.41 7.66 2.21
N HIS A 933 -20.31 8.38 1.98
CA HIS A 933 -19.31 8.14 0.97
C HIS A 933 -17.92 8.15 1.63
N GLU A 934 -16.92 7.47 1.07
CA GLU A 934 -15.59 7.34 1.71
C GLU A 934 -14.90 8.70 1.99
N THR A 935 -15.25 9.73 1.20
CA THR A 935 -14.74 11.09 1.32
C THR A 935 -15.65 12.06 2.09
N GLN A 936 -16.92 11.74 2.32
CA GLN A 936 -17.89 12.69 2.89
C GLN A 936 -19.17 12.06 3.43
N ILE A 937 -19.84 12.81 4.31
CA ILE A 937 -21.22 12.55 4.73
C ILE A 937 -22.09 13.72 4.26
N ALA A 938 -23.28 13.42 3.75
CA ALA A 938 -24.25 14.44 3.37
C ALA A 938 -25.66 14.05 3.82
N VAL A 939 -26.50 15.06 4.08
CA VAL A 939 -27.92 14.92 4.40
C VAL A 939 -28.74 15.53 3.29
N TYR A 940 -29.68 14.75 2.76
CA TYR A 940 -30.59 15.14 1.68
C TYR A 940 -32.05 15.03 2.13
N GLU A 941 -32.92 15.85 1.57
CA GLU A 941 -34.37 15.75 1.77
C GLU A 941 -35.00 14.91 0.64
N ALA A 942 -35.68 13.82 1.00
CA ALA A 942 -36.41 12.95 0.09
C ALA A 942 -37.87 13.44 -0.09
N PRO A 943 -38.56 13.13 -1.21
CA PRO A 943 -38.11 12.32 -2.36
C PRO A 943 -37.34 13.11 -3.43
N LYS A 944 -37.21 14.43 -3.27
CA LYS A 944 -36.60 15.33 -4.26
C LYS A 944 -35.07 15.21 -4.35
N LEU A 945 -34.42 14.70 -3.30
CA LEU A 945 -32.97 14.76 -3.10
C LEU A 945 -32.43 16.20 -3.08
N GLU A 946 -33.17 17.13 -2.45
CA GLU A 946 -32.62 18.47 -2.15
C GLU A 946 -31.46 18.32 -1.16
N HIS A 947 -30.37 19.07 -1.35
CA HIS A 947 -29.15 18.88 -0.56
C HIS A 947 -29.16 19.84 0.63
N MET A 948 -29.24 19.30 1.85
CA MET A 948 -29.36 20.10 3.06
C MET A 948 -27.99 20.49 3.62
N LYS A 949 -27.13 19.49 3.88
CA LYS A 949 -25.84 19.67 4.59
C LYS A 949 -24.80 18.67 4.12
N GLN A 950 -23.53 19.07 4.13
CA GLN A 950 -22.37 18.27 3.77
C GLN A 950 -21.31 18.39 4.88
N TRP A 951 -20.61 17.31 5.16
CA TRP A 951 -19.47 17.27 6.06
C TRP A 951 -18.37 16.41 5.44
N VAL A 952 -17.17 16.99 5.33
CA VAL A 952 -15.97 16.34 4.83
C VAL A 952 -15.04 16.12 6.03
N PRO A 953 -14.48 14.92 6.26
CA PRO A 953 -13.52 14.70 7.33
C PRO A 953 -12.30 15.62 7.19
N PRO A 954 -11.76 16.16 8.30
CA PRO A 954 -10.48 16.86 8.29
C PRO A 954 -9.39 16.01 7.61
N GLU A 955 -8.41 16.66 6.98
CA GLU A 955 -7.33 15.98 6.24
C GLU A 955 -6.52 15.02 7.11
N ALA A 956 -6.44 15.26 8.42
CA ALA A 956 -5.82 14.38 9.41
C ALA A 956 -6.71 13.22 9.92
N SER A 957 -7.83 12.93 9.22
CA SER A 957 -8.68 11.76 9.48
C SER A 957 -8.68 10.83 8.26
N GLY A 958 -8.63 9.51 8.51
CA GLY A 958 -8.70 8.50 7.45
C GLY A 958 -9.99 8.54 6.63
N LEU A 959 -10.07 7.75 5.56
CA LEU A 959 -11.33 7.61 4.80
C LEU A 959 -12.44 7.04 5.69
N ILE A 960 -13.69 7.44 5.43
CA ILE A 960 -14.86 6.94 6.13
C ILE A 960 -15.12 5.50 5.71
N THR A 961 -15.03 4.55 6.63
CA THR A 961 -15.34 3.14 6.38
C THR A 961 -16.84 2.86 6.49
N HIS A 962 -17.50 3.49 7.47
CA HIS A 962 -18.94 3.39 7.69
C HIS A 962 -19.46 4.57 8.52
N ALA A 963 -20.75 4.89 8.38
CA ALA A 963 -21.47 5.76 9.31
C ALA A 963 -22.94 5.36 9.45
N THR A 964 -23.57 5.72 10.58
CA THR A 964 -24.99 5.42 10.87
C THR A 964 -25.58 6.37 11.90
N TYR A 965 -26.89 6.63 11.84
CA TYR A 965 -27.62 7.37 12.87
C TYR A 965 -27.73 6.59 14.20
N SER A 966 -27.78 7.31 15.32
CA SER A 966 -28.33 6.80 16.59
C SER A 966 -29.84 6.49 16.46
N CYS A 967 -30.42 5.70 17.38
CA CYS A 967 -31.84 5.32 17.29
C CYS A 967 -32.82 6.50 17.44
N ASP A 968 -32.41 7.58 18.13
CA ASP A 968 -33.13 8.85 18.19
C ASP A 968 -32.80 9.79 17.00
N SER A 969 -31.85 9.37 16.16
CA SER A 969 -31.22 10.13 15.06
C SER A 969 -30.64 11.50 15.43
N GLN A 970 -30.41 11.80 16.71
CA GLN A 970 -29.79 13.06 17.14
C GLN A 970 -28.27 13.09 16.95
N SER A 971 -27.66 11.93 16.75
CA SER A 971 -26.21 11.75 16.57
C SER A 971 -25.91 10.86 15.36
N ILE A 972 -24.74 11.06 14.75
CA ILE A 972 -24.21 10.18 13.70
C ILE A 972 -22.89 9.60 14.20
N TYR A 973 -22.78 8.28 14.19
CA TYR A 973 -21.54 7.55 14.44
C TYR A 973 -20.80 7.34 13.13
N VAL A 974 -19.52 7.70 13.07
CA VAL A 974 -18.68 7.67 11.87
C VAL A 974 -17.38 6.97 12.19
N SER A 975 -16.95 6.02 11.37
CA SER A 975 -15.72 5.23 11.56
C SER A 975 -14.72 5.49 10.44
N PHE A 976 -13.43 5.46 10.77
CA PHE A 976 -12.34 5.82 9.86
C PHE A 976 -11.24 4.75 9.77
N GLU A 977 -10.50 4.73 8.65
CA GLU A 977 -9.35 3.83 8.42
C GLU A 977 -8.12 4.09 9.31
N ASP A 978 -8.11 5.19 10.07
CA ASP A 978 -7.11 5.47 11.11
C ASP A 978 -7.39 4.75 12.44
N GLY A 979 -8.54 4.05 12.54
CA GLY A 979 -8.95 3.35 13.75
C GLY A 979 -9.74 4.22 14.74
N SER A 980 -10.05 5.48 14.41
CA SER A 980 -10.91 6.35 15.22
C SER A 980 -12.39 6.30 14.82
N VAL A 981 -13.24 6.79 15.73
CA VAL A 981 -14.68 6.94 15.55
C VAL A 981 -15.10 8.35 15.96
N GLY A 982 -15.75 9.08 15.06
CA GLY A 982 -16.36 10.37 15.34
C GLY A 982 -17.83 10.24 15.73
N ILE A 983 -18.27 11.02 16.71
CA ILE A 983 -19.69 11.21 17.06
C ILE A 983 -20.07 12.65 16.70
N LEU A 984 -20.95 12.81 15.70
CA LEU A 984 -21.39 14.12 15.20
C LEU A 984 -22.82 14.42 15.68
N THR A 985 -23.14 15.70 15.87
CA THR A 985 -24.53 16.20 15.93
C THR A 985 -25.21 15.97 14.58
N ALA A 986 -26.32 15.24 14.52
CA ALA A 986 -27.03 15.03 13.25
C ALA A 986 -27.53 16.34 12.63
N SER A 987 -28.13 17.23 13.43
CA SER A 987 -28.77 18.47 12.95
C SER A 987 -27.80 19.55 12.44
N SER A 988 -26.49 19.44 12.71
CA SER A 988 -25.46 20.42 12.28
C SER A 988 -24.22 19.79 11.64
N LEU A 989 -24.10 18.46 11.65
CA LEU A 989 -22.89 17.70 11.28
C LEU A 989 -21.62 18.13 12.03
N SER A 990 -21.75 18.77 13.19
CA SER A 990 -20.62 19.16 14.04
C SER A 990 -20.09 17.98 14.84
N LEU A 991 -18.79 17.69 14.76
CA LEU A 991 -18.13 16.67 15.57
C LEU A 991 -18.16 17.05 17.07
N ARG A 992 -18.81 16.24 17.92
CA ARG A 992 -18.87 16.43 19.38
C ARG A 992 -17.72 15.75 20.10
N CYS A 993 -17.40 14.54 19.64
CA CYS A 993 -16.44 13.65 20.29
C CYS A 993 -15.68 12.81 19.25
N ARG A 994 -14.40 12.55 19.47
CA ARG A 994 -13.58 11.58 18.72
C ARG A 994 -13.05 10.51 19.67
N VAL A 995 -13.44 9.27 19.45
CA VAL A 995 -12.95 8.08 20.15
C VAL A 995 -11.81 7.49 19.35
N THR A 996 -10.59 7.46 19.88
CA THR A 996 -9.40 6.95 19.19
C THR A 996 -9.22 5.45 19.41
N SER A 997 -8.51 4.78 18.50
CA SER A 997 -8.21 3.34 18.54
C SER A 997 -7.61 2.87 19.88
N THR A 998 -6.73 3.68 20.49
CA THR A 998 -6.06 3.38 21.77
C THR A 998 -7.00 3.27 22.97
N SER A 999 -8.23 3.78 22.87
CA SER A 999 -9.22 3.69 23.94
C SER A 999 -10.00 2.37 23.97
N TYR A 1000 -9.96 1.57 22.90
CA TYR A 1000 -10.75 0.33 22.81
C TYR A 1000 -10.07 -0.86 22.11
N LEU A 1001 -8.92 -0.66 21.47
CA LEU A 1001 -8.08 -1.73 20.93
C LEU A 1001 -6.87 -1.97 21.85
N PRO A 1002 -6.53 -3.24 22.14
CA PRO A 1002 -5.29 -3.54 22.85
C PRO A 1002 -4.08 -3.21 21.98
N THR A 1003 -3.03 -2.67 22.59
CA THR A 1003 -1.74 -2.39 21.93
C THR A 1003 -1.08 -3.70 21.46
N ASN A 1004 -1.24 -4.02 20.17
CA ASN A 1004 -0.69 -5.22 19.54
C ASN A 1004 -0.10 -4.84 18.17
N PRO A 1005 1.22 -4.89 17.96
CA PRO A 1005 1.87 -4.25 16.82
C PRO A 1005 1.64 -4.96 15.46
N ASN A 1006 1.22 -6.22 15.46
CA ASN A 1006 1.30 -7.07 14.26
C ASN A 1006 0.22 -6.82 13.18
N SER A 1007 -0.74 -5.91 13.36
CA SER A 1007 -1.70 -5.54 12.31
C SER A 1007 -2.41 -4.20 12.56
N ARG A 1008 -2.67 -3.44 11.47
CA ARG A 1008 -3.52 -2.24 11.49
C ARG A 1008 -4.99 -2.63 11.66
N VAL A 1009 -5.45 -2.70 12.92
CA VAL A 1009 -6.84 -3.01 13.24
C VAL A 1009 -7.70 -1.75 13.24
N TYR A 1010 -8.77 -1.73 12.45
CA TYR A 1010 -9.69 -0.60 12.35
C TYR A 1010 -11.15 -1.06 12.11
N PRO A 1011 -12.16 -0.23 12.47
CA PRO A 1011 -13.56 -0.53 12.21
C PRO A 1011 -13.90 -0.45 10.71
N LEU A 1012 -14.52 -1.52 10.19
CA LEU A 1012 -15.08 -1.60 8.84
C LEU A 1012 -16.58 -1.27 8.79
N VAL A 1013 -17.30 -1.53 9.89
CA VAL A 1013 -18.75 -1.33 10.00
C VAL A 1013 -19.14 -0.86 11.39
N VAL A 1014 -20.18 -0.02 11.44
CA VAL A 1014 -20.79 0.51 12.68
C VAL A 1014 -22.27 0.17 12.69
N ALA A 1015 -22.78 -0.32 13.81
CA ALA A 1015 -24.20 -0.47 14.08
C ALA A 1015 -24.59 0.31 15.34
N ALA A 1016 -25.63 1.14 15.29
CA ALA A 1016 -26.21 1.75 16.49
C ALA A 1016 -27.18 0.78 17.19
N HIS A 1017 -27.31 0.89 18.51
CA HIS A 1017 -28.31 0.11 19.25
C HIS A 1017 -29.73 0.67 19.01
N PRO A 1018 -30.76 -0.16 18.80
CA PRO A 1018 -32.10 0.29 18.38
C PRO A 1018 -32.91 1.04 19.45
N SER A 1019 -32.45 1.06 20.71
CA SER A 1019 -33.18 1.73 21.80
C SER A 1019 -32.29 2.38 22.86
N GLU A 1020 -31.00 2.58 22.59
CA GLU A 1020 -30.06 3.27 23.49
C GLU A 1020 -29.23 4.25 22.65
N PRO A 1021 -29.55 5.56 22.64
CA PRO A 1021 -29.06 6.47 21.60
C PRO A 1021 -27.55 6.71 21.68
N ASN A 1022 -26.94 6.51 22.85
CA ASN A 1022 -25.50 6.65 23.10
C ASN A 1022 -24.71 5.33 22.97
N GLN A 1023 -25.29 4.24 22.46
CA GLN A 1023 -24.60 2.95 22.32
C GLN A 1023 -24.46 2.54 20.85
N PHE A 1024 -23.27 2.06 20.50
CA PHE A 1024 -22.98 1.49 19.18
C PHE A 1024 -22.01 0.31 19.27
N ALA A 1025 -21.89 -0.45 18.18
CA ALA A 1025 -20.93 -1.53 18.04
C ALA A 1025 -20.12 -1.38 16.74
N LEU A 1026 -18.86 -1.84 16.81
CA LEU A 1026 -17.88 -1.82 15.73
C LEU A 1026 -17.55 -3.24 15.28
N GLY A 1027 -17.50 -3.48 13.97
CA GLY A 1027 -16.93 -4.70 13.38
C GLY A 1027 -15.56 -4.39 12.79
N LEU A 1028 -14.54 -5.16 13.17
CA LEU A 1028 -13.13 -4.84 12.90
C LEU A 1028 -12.52 -5.64 11.73
N THR A 1029 -11.41 -5.11 11.18
CA THR A 1029 -10.54 -5.84 10.25
C THR A 1029 -9.92 -7.12 10.84
N ASP A 1030 -9.80 -7.25 12.16
CA ASP A 1030 -9.27 -8.46 12.81
C ASP A 1030 -10.34 -9.50 13.17
N GLY A 1031 -11.59 -9.30 12.75
CA GLY A 1031 -12.71 -10.19 13.06
C GLY A 1031 -13.33 -9.98 14.45
N GLY A 1032 -12.78 -9.08 15.27
CA GLY A 1032 -13.38 -8.65 16.52
C GLY A 1032 -14.65 -7.84 16.31
N VAL A 1033 -15.55 -7.92 17.29
CA VAL A 1033 -16.66 -7.00 17.48
C VAL A 1033 -16.49 -6.32 18.83
N ILE A 1034 -16.73 -5.01 18.89
CA ILE A 1034 -16.59 -4.20 20.12
C ILE A 1034 -17.84 -3.36 20.33
N VAL A 1035 -18.41 -3.38 21.54
CA VAL A 1035 -19.48 -2.47 21.97
C VAL A 1035 -18.86 -1.26 22.67
N LEU A 1036 -19.38 -0.07 22.40
CA LEU A 1036 -18.94 1.20 22.98
C LEU A 1036 -20.10 1.98 23.60
N GLU A 1037 -19.85 2.49 24.80
CA GLU A 1037 -20.74 3.34 25.60
C GLU A 1037 -19.95 4.48 26.27
N PRO A 1038 -20.57 5.63 26.56
CA PRO A 1038 -19.96 6.64 27.41
C PRO A 1038 -19.84 6.14 28.86
N LEU A 1039 -19.08 6.88 29.67
CA LEU A 1039 -19.03 6.68 31.11
C LEU A 1039 -20.40 6.98 31.74
N GLU A 1040 -20.76 6.23 32.79
CA GLU A 1040 -22.05 6.38 33.49
C GLU A 1040 -22.24 7.76 34.13
N SER A 1041 -21.12 8.42 34.49
CA SER A 1041 -21.08 9.79 35.01
C SER A 1041 -21.39 10.87 33.96
N GLU A 1042 -21.23 10.57 32.67
CA GLU A 1042 -21.47 11.52 31.57
C GLU A 1042 -22.78 11.25 30.83
N GLY A 1043 -23.11 9.96 30.63
CA GLY A 1043 -24.35 9.49 30.00
C GLY A 1043 -24.55 9.87 28.52
N LYS A 1044 -23.69 10.70 27.94
CA LYS A 1044 -23.72 11.19 26.55
C LYS A 1044 -22.29 11.35 26.00
N TRP A 1045 -22.13 11.33 24.67
CA TRP A 1045 -20.84 11.53 24.02
C TRP A 1045 -20.48 13.02 23.84
N GLY A 1046 -19.66 13.55 24.75
CA GLY A 1046 -19.10 14.89 24.68
C GLY A 1046 -20.15 16.02 24.75
N THR A 1047 -19.78 17.21 24.28
CA THR A 1047 -20.66 18.39 24.24
C THR A 1047 -20.76 18.98 22.83
N SER A 1048 -21.92 19.54 22.47
CA SER A 1048 -22.11 20.25 21.21
C SER A 1048 -21.49 21.65 21.24
N PRO A 1049 -20.94 22.16 20.12
CA PRO A 1049 -20.50 23.55 20.03
C PRO A 1049 -21.69 24.52 20.18
N PRO A 1050 -21.45 25.78 20.59
CA PRO A 1050 -22.45 26.84 20.56
C PRO A 1050 -22.97 27.08 19.14
N ALA A 1051 -24.21 27.56 19.02
CA ALA A 1051 -24.74 28.01 17.73
C ALA A 1051 -24.10 29.35 17.34
N GLU A 1052 -23.67 29.48 16.08
CA GLU A 1052 -23.18 30.75 15.54
C GLU A 1052 -24.36 31.71 15.29
N ASN A 1053 -24.40 32.81 16.05
CA ASN A 1053 -25.42 33.86 15.88
C ASN A 1053 -25.10 34.75 14.66
N GLY A 1054 -25.48 34.29 13.46
CA GLY A 1054 -25.48 35.12 12.25
C GLY A 1054 -26.63 36.14 12.24
N ALA A 1055 -26.33 37.41 11.97
CA ALA A 1055 -27.28 38.51 12.17
C ALA A 1055 -27.96 39.03 10.88
N GLY A 1056 -29.27 38.79 10.77
CA GLY A 1056 -30.22 39.54 9.93
C GLY A 1056 -30.31 39.16 8.43
N PRO A 1057 -31.24 39.78 7.68
CA PRO A 1057 -32.23 40.80 8.08
C PRO A 1057 -33.62 40.25 8.44
N SER A 1058 -34.50 41.12 8.95
CA SER A 1058 -35.83 40.78 9.51
C SER A 1058 -36.97 40.76 8.48
N SER A 1059 -37.93 39.82 8.65
CA SER A 1059 -39.24 39.85 7.95
C SER A 1059 -40.40 39.37 8.84
N LEU A 1060 -40.93 40.31 9.64
CA LEU A 1060 -42.29 40.44 10.20
C LEU A 1060 -43.25 39.23 10.33
N THR A 1061 -43.79 39.09 11.55
CA THR A 1061 -45.14 38.57 11.92
C THR A 1061 -45.45 37.07 11.69
N ALA A 1062 -46.38 36.44 12.43
CA ALA A 1062 -47.30 36.94 13.47
C ALA A 1062 -47.27 36.04 14.74
N GLY A 1063 -47.68 36.58 15.89
CA GLY A 1063 -47.71 35.84 17.16
C GLY A 1063 -49.03 35.12 17.43
N ALA A 1064 -48.95 34.02 18.19
CA ALA A 1064 -50.09 33.38 18.85
C ALA A 1064 -49.69 33.04 20.30
N THR A 1065 -50.55 33.38 21.27
CA THR A 1065 -50.26 33.23 22.70
C THR A 1065 -50.36 31.79 23.18
N SER A 1066 -49.47 31.41 24.09
CA SER A 1066 -49.58 30.15 24.84
C SER A 1066 -50.73 30.19 25.85
N THR A 1067 -51.67 29.25 25.75
CA THR A 1067 -52.53 28.85 26.87
C THR A 1067 -52.36 27.36 27.09
N THR A 1068 -51.52 26.99 28.06
CA THR A 1068 -51.64 25.68 28.71
C THR A 1068 -52.61 25.84 29.87
N ASP A 1069 -53.57 24.95 29.97
CA ASP A 1069 -54.32 24.73 31.20
C ASP A 1069 -54.59 23.22 31.35
N GLN A 1070 -54.97 22.82 32.57
CA GLN A 1070 -55.15 21.45 33.00
C GLN A 1070 -56.46 20.87 32.40
N ALA A 1071 -56.77 19.57 32.42
CA ALA A 1071 -56.33 18.52 33.33
C ALA A 1071 -56.70 17.12 32.78
N GLN A 1072 -56.14 16.07 33.39
CA GLN A 1072 -56.62 14.66 33.38
C GLN A 1072 -56.64 13.97 31.98
N ARG A 1073 -56.07 12.78 31.82
CA ARG A 1073 -56.04 11.66 32.77
C ARG A 1073 -54.91 10.67 32.47
#